data_AF-A0A958D1S7-F1
#
_entry.id   AF-A0A958D1S7-F1
#
_cell.length_a   1.000
_cell.length_b   1.000
_cell.length_c   1.000
_cell.angle_alpha   90.00
_cell.angle_beta   90.00
_cell.angle_gamma   90.00
#
_symmetry.space_group_name_H-M   'P 1'
#
loop_
_entity.id
_entity.type
_entity.pdbx_description
1 polymer ?
#
loop_
_entity_poly.entity_id
_entity_poly.type
_entity_poly.pdbx_seq_one_letter_code
_entity_poly.pdbx_strand_id
1 'polypeptide(L)'
;LHDVGATQGGTTGLNAYIARWQQDLGPRALATTDLQDCHSLYSDISPNEDSDGDGLTNETEWCLGTDYSKVDTDGDTITDTVEVEGLVLTDANGNQVTWPSDPLNSDSNGDGMNDGDEWRPNLTGDDFVNFNDYDHDGVPNLWDDDNDGDGVPDGNDISPFAVEPYRDQFQLTISGPQTGNALYIDIQMRPITNHLRYSLTTLDWPSDSLGQIQDLNDSTDDMQLIPVLEVQSQISPTLSREYSINVTDSCTSGSNTVNCYSMWVPLQTNESAGKIYGFSARIALTAEEAQNVISSSPLLASGRIRWLTQAALDQAVSSCQAGDANCTCDDAGSCVLTNNSIVASYLEDQVQITGVSITQIQDVEIGLFGTGTNVPQVSTDPNVPDEDKVLMQLMSAGLAGTYLYTTTAITELALNFTDPAPDQPLTTTWGITPSIMHVLTGTYPHRDVALATTNQTTTLQMLNDYYVDCSTTPTQQYTPTLALAYQEISGNQDLLNMTKQDTGAILNLSADLSTSAMATMHQTQLTSYACASSSDGQSQWTALPLASPADQPYQSALGELSRRYPSQSTERFFSMVQQLFMQYYFGRSNIVAINGQPAVVVPASEAAFGWLVDYDTNNMPDYVRKVYDLDGLLLAVDTHGTLDGMRDWSGSLATSALSYVGYVAMVRYMIPGLLKSLYKAGRWIVTKVNSLRNPVQPADEANPPADEPEYSDAMTTDEEFDIEPLQDLTEDIGDDAGRVRLSAVAEESEVSQDFVEEAATGATESMWSKVASGTVAVVITIVIIVITWVQYANN
;
A
#
# COMPACT_ATOMS: atom_id res chain seq x y z
N LEU A 1 -3.42 -17.24 -26.30
CA LEU A 1 -2.69 -16.68 -25.16
C LEU A 1 -1.37 -17.44 -25.04
N HIS A 2 -0.54 -17.37 -26.09
CA HIS A 2 0.78 -18.05 -26.21
C HIS A 2 1.49 -17.69 -27.54
N ASP A 3 1.07 -16.61 -28.21
CA ASP A 3 1.29 -16.38 -29.66
C ASP A 3 1.39 -14.86 -29.95
N VAL A 4 1.81 -14.08 -28.94
CA VAL A 4 1.79 -12.60 -28.89
C VAL A 4 3.22 -12.02 -28.73
N GLY A 5 4.24 -12.89 -28.73
CA GLY A 5 5.66 -12.51 -28.63
C GLY A 5 6.35 -12.33 -29.99
N ALA A 6 7.30 -11.39 -30.03
CA ALA A 6 8.22 -11.08 -31.14
C ALA A 6 7.65 -10.67 -32.51
N THR A 7 8.08 -9.49 -33.01
CA THR A 7 7.99 -9.15 -34.44
C THR A 7 9.36 -8.77 -35.01
N GLN A 8 9.79 -9.47 -36.07
CA GLN A 8 11.03 -9.11 -36.77
C GLN A 8 10.85 -7.92 -37.72
N GLY A 9 10.92 -6.72 -37.14
CA GLY A 9 11.60 -5.57 -37.72
C GLY A 9 10.83 -4.62 -38.65
N GLY A 10 11.32 -3.37 -38.67
CA GLY A 10 11.20 -2.47 -39.83
C GLY A 10 10.32 -1.24 -39.66
N THR A 11 9.47 -1.15 -38.64
CA THR A 11 8.62 0.02 -38.36
C THR A 11 8.62 0.37 -36.87
N THR A 12 9.52 1.27 -36.47
CA THR A 12 9.58 1.85 -35.13
C THR A 12 8.49 2.90 -34.92
N GLY A 13 7.84 2.87 -33.75
CA GLY A 13 7.04 3.98 -33.20
C GLY A 13 5.52 3.77 -33.17
N LEU A 14 4.89 4.49 -32.23
CA LEU A 14 3.46 4.64 -31.89
C LEU A 14 2.42 4.16 -32.92
N ASN A 15 2.55 4.52 -34.20
CA ASN A 15 1.58 4.13 -35.24
C ASN A 15 1.50 2.59 -35.45
N ALA A 16 2.56 1.85 -35.13
CA ALA A 16 2.55 0.39 -35.13
C ALA A 16 1.89 -0.19 -33.86
N TYR A 17 2.08 0.46 -32.72
CA TYR A 17 1.43 0.11 -31.45
C TYR A 17 -0.09 0.29 -31.54
N ILE A 18 -0.57 1.49 -31.90
CA ILE A 18 -2.00 1.81 -32.09
C ILE A 18 -2.68 0.81 -33.05
N ALA A 19 -2.03 0.45 -34.16
CA ALA A 19 -2.57 -0.49 -35.14
C ALA A 19 -2.65 -1.95 -34.64
N ARG A 20 -1.88 -2.32 -33.61
CA ARG A 20 -1.86 -3.64 -32.97
C ARG A 20 -2.78 -3.71 -31.75
N TRP A 21 -2.80 -2.67 -30.92
CA TRP A 21 -3.70 -2.50 -29.79
C TRP A 21 -5.18 -2.60 -30.23
N GLN A 22 -5.51 -1.99 -31.37
CA GLN A 22 -6.80 -2.11 -32.07
C GLN A 22 -7.14 -3.52 -32.61
N GLN A 23 -6.18 -4.45 -32.64
CA GLN A 23 -6.29 -5.77 -33.28
C GLN A 23 -6.34 -6.91 -32.25
N ASP A 24 -5.57 -6.82 -31.16
CA ASP A 24 -5.38 -7.93 -30.22
C ASP A 24 -6.43 -7.96 -29.07
N LEU A 25 -6.91 -6.80 -28.58
CA LEU A 25 -7.88 -6.73 -27.44
C LEU A 25 -9.34 -7.13 -27.79
N GLY A 26 -9.72 -7.07 -29.07
CA GLY A 26 -11.10 -7.26 -29.50
C GLY A 26 -12.08 -6.18 -29.00
N PRO A 27 -13.40 -6.38 -29.09
CA PRO A 27 -14.40 -5.34 -28.85
C PRO A 27 -14.71 -5.11 -27.35
N ARG A 28 -13.68 -4.89 -26.52
CA ARG A 28 -13.84 -4.41 -25.13
C ARG A 28 -13.89 -2.87 -25.10
N ALA A 29 -15.11 -2.36 -25.20
CA ALA A 29 -15.53 -1.07 -24.61
C ALA A 29 -14.88 0.26 -25.08
N LEU A 30 -14.22 0.33 -26.25
CA LEU A 30 -14.22 1.61 -26.99
C LEU A 30 -15.68 1.98 -27.32
N ALA A 31 -16.20 2.98 -26.60
CA ALA A 31 -17.63 3.33 -26.63
C ALA A 31 -18.06 4.12 -27.87
N THR A 32 -17.11 4.52 -28.72
CA THR A 32 -17.31 5.22 -29.99
C THR A 32 -17.03 4.28 -31.17
N THR A 33 -18.03 4.03 -32.02
CA THR A 33 -17.88 3.19 -33.22
C THR A 33 -17.31 3.98 -34.41
N ASP A 34 -16.42 4.94 -34.16
CA ASP A 34 -15.86 5.82 -35.18
C ASP A 34 -14.45 6.28 -34.76
N LEU A 35 -13.41 5.73 -35.43
CA LEU A 35 -12.00 6.05 -35.17
C LEU A 35 -11.61 7.49 -35.56
N GLN A 36 -12.57 8.29 -36.04
CA GLN A 36 -12.36 9.73 -36.24
C GLN A 36 -12.49 10.54 -34.94
N ASP A 37 -12.96 9.95 -33.84
CA ASP A 37 -13.37 10.69 -32.63
C ASP A 37 -12.28 10.83 -31.55
N CYS A 38 -11.11 10.18 -31.67
CA CYS A 38 -9.98 10.47 -30.77
C CYS A 38 -9.21 11.76 -31.15
N HIS A 39 -9.47 12.33 -32.33
CA HIS A 39 -9.07 13.69 -32.67
C HIS A 39 -10.03 14.77 -32.11
N SER A 40 -11.07 14.37 -31.35
CA SER A 40 -12.13 15.24 -30.81
C SER A 40 -11.90 15.63 -29.34
N LEU A 41 -10.66 16.00 -28.97
CA LEU A 41 -10.35 16.48 -27.62
C LEU A 41 -11.26 17.66 -27.18
N TYR A 42 -11.47 17.78 -25.87
CA TYR A 42 -12.27 18.86 -25.28
C TYR A 42 -11.75 20.25 -25.68
N SER A 43 -12.66 21.23 -25.78
CA SER A 43 -12.40 22.56 -26.36
C SER A 43 -11.27 23.37 -25.74
N ASP A 44 -10.83 22.97 -24.55
CA ASP A 44 -9.95 23.72 -23.67
C ASP A 44 -8.62 22.97 -23.40
N ILE A 45 -8.42 21.78 -24.01
CA ILE A 45 -7.17 21.00 -24.00
C ILE A 45 -6.51 21.14 -25.38
N SER A 46 -5.20 21.37 -25.43
CA SER A 46 -4.46 21.52 -26.69
C SER A 46 -3.96 20.16 -27.19
N PRO A 47 -4.38 19.65 -28.37
CA PRO A 47 -4.03 18.30 -28.82
C PRO A 47 -2.53 18.06 -29.04
N ASN A 48 -1.74 19.13 -29.22
CA ASN A 48 -0.31 19.09 -29.52
C ASN A 48 0.54 19.55 -28.32
N GLU A 49 -0.07 19.70 -27.15
CA GLU A 49 0.63 19.84 -25.88
C GLU A 49 0.76 18.48 -25.20
N ASP A 50 1.61 18.49 -24.18
CA ASP A 50 2.09 17.42 -23.32
C ASP A 50 1.94 18.05 -21.93
N SER A 51 0.90 17.65 -21.20
CA SER A 51 0.38 18.47 -20.08
C SER A 51 1.02 18.15 -18.73
N ASP A 52 1.59 16.96 -18.58
CA ASP A 52 2.27 16.50 -17.39
C ASP A 52 3.80 16.31 -17.58
N GLY A 53 4.26 16.14 -18.82
CA GLY A 53 5.67 16.16 -19.21
C GLY A 53 6.30 14.79 -19.45
N ASP A 54 5.53 13.75 -19.73
CA ASP A 54 6.04 12.37 -19.94
C ASP A 54 6.79 12.20 -21.29
N GLY A 55 6.24 12.76 -22.37
CA GLY A 55 6.78 12.66 -23.74
C GLY A 55 5.75 12.28 -24.84
N LEU A 56 4.55 11.84 -24.45
CA LEU A 56 3.39 11.72 -25.32
C LEU A 56 2.79 13.11 -25.60
N THR A 57 1.60 13.12 -26.20
CA THR A 57 0.82 14.33 -26.45
C THR A 57 -0.62 14.03 -26.10
N ASN A 58 -1.35 15.04 -25.64
CA ASN A 58 -2.74 14.90 -25.20
C ASN A 58 -3.62 14.15 -26.23
N GLU A 59 -3.36 14.33 -27.54
CA GLU A 59 -4.04 13.61 -28.64
C GLU A 59 -3.64 12.13 -28.74
N THR A 60 -2.38 11.80 -28.50
CA THR A 60 -1.88 10.43 -28.46
C THR A 60 -2.49 9.68 -27.27
N GLU A 61 -2.37 10.25 -26.07
CA GLU A 61 -2.87 9.67 -24.82
C GLU A 61 -4.37 9.39 -24.90
N TRP A 62 -5.15 10.38 -25.36
CA TRP A 62 -6.58 10.22 -25.60
C TRP A 62 -6.92 9.19 -26.71
N CYS A 63 -6.04 8.97 -27.69
CA CYS A 63 -6.18 7.89 -28.69
C CYS A 63 -5.75 6.51 -28.17
N LEU A 64 -4.96 6.42 -27.10
CA LEU A 64 -4.65 5.19 -26.36
C LEU A 64 -5.72 4.88 -25.30
N GLY A 65 -6.31 5.92 -24.70
CA GLY A 65 -7.24 5.87 -23.58
C GLY A 65 -6.62 6.29 -22.25
N THR A 66 -5.39 6.78 -22.24
CA THR A 66 -4.63 7.15 -21.04
C THR A 66 -4.98 8.56 -20.53
N ASP A 67 -4.53 8.87 -19.32
CA ASP A 67 -4.91 10.09 -18.59
C ASP A 67 -3.81 11.15 -18.75
N TYR A 68 -3.97 12.01 -19.75
CA TYR A 68 -3.13 13.17 -20.11
C TYR A 68 -2.81 14.20 -19.01
N SER A 69 -3.14 13.89 -17.75
CA SER A 69 -2.76 14.64 -16.55
C SER A 69 -1.90 13.83 -15.57
N LYS A 70 -1.47 12.63 -15.97
CA LYS A 70 -0.58 11.72 -15.26
C LYS A 70 0.44 11.06 -16.20
N VAL A 71 1.71 11.37 -15.94
CA VAL A 71 2.94 10.72 -16.47
C VAL A 71 2.95 9.18 -16.37
N ASP A 72 2.10 8.63 -15.51
CA ASP A 72 1.94 7.22 -15.14
C ASP A 72 0.44 7.02 -14.91
N THR A 73 -0.25 6.41 -15.88
CA THR A 73 -1.71 6.41 -15.90
C THR A 73 -2.35 5.47 -14.88
N ASP A 74 -1.83 4.25 -14.70
CA ASP A 74 -2.42 3.24 -13.82
C ASP A 74 -1.76 3.15 -12.42
N GLY A 75 -0.52 3.64 -12.26
CA GLY A 75 0.17 3.84 -10.99
C GLY A 75 1.28 2.84 -10.68
N ASP A 76 1.85 2.16 -11.68
CA ASP A 76 2.86 1.10 -11.50
C ASP A 76 4.32 1.60 -11.37
N THR A 77 4.56 2.90 -11.63
CA THR A 77 5.86 3.62 -11.68
C THR A 77 6.69 3.55 -12.97
N ILE A 78 6.19 2.91 -14.03
CA ILE A 78 6.59 3.15 -15.42
C ILE A 78 5.79 4.35 -15.94
N THR A 79 6.18 4.89 -17.10
CA THR A 79 5.54 6.08 -17.70
C THR A 79 4.96 5.72 -19.07
N ASP A 80 3.76 6.20 -19.40
CA ASP A 80 3.01 5.87 -20.62
C ASP A 80 3.88 5.89 -21.91
N THR A 81 4.76 6.89 -22.09
CA THR A 81 5.74 6.96 -23.19
C THR A 81 6.64 5.72 -23.27
N VAL A 82 7.23 5.33 -22.15
CA VAL A 82 8.23 4.25 -22.07
C VAL A 82 7.58 2.92 -22.38
N GLU A 83 6.39 2.67 -21.83
CA GLU A 83 5.57 1.49 -22.11
C GLU A 83 5.29 1.30 -23.60
N VAL A 84 4.86 2.38 -24.26
CA VAL A 84 4.51 2.41 -25.68
C VAL A 84 5.76 2.34 -26.59
N GLU A 85 6.93 2.82 -26.14
CA GLU A 85 8.21 2.59 -26.83
C GLU A 85 8.72 1.14 -26.67
N GLY A 86 8.54 0.56 -25.48
CA GLY A 86 8.78 -0.84 -25.15
C GLY A 86 10.24 -1.26 -24.90
N LEU A 87 10.39 -2.28 -24.07
CA LEU A 87 11.67 -2.91 -23.70
C LEU A 87 12.34 -3.57 -24.92
N VAL A 88 13.59 -3.20 -25.23
CA VAL A 88 14.36 -3.77 -26.36
C VAL A 88 15.42 -4.75 -25.85
N LEU A 89 15.16 -6.04 -26.04
CA LEU A 89 16.04 -7.15 -25.65
C LEU A 89 16.33 -8.09 -26.83
N THR A 90 17.11 -9.15 -26.60
CA THR A 90 17.53 -10.10 -27.64
C THR A 90 16.91 -11.47 -27.39
N ASP A 91 16.08 -11.94 -28.32
CA ASP A 91 15.39 -13.23 -28.18
C ASP A 91 16.34 -14.44 -28.14
N ALA A 92 15.83 -15.60 -27.71
CA ALA A 92 16.49 -16.91 -27.72
C ALA A 92 17.12 -17.31 -29.08
N ASN A 93 16.74 -16.64 -30.18
CA ASN A 93 17.24 -16.87 -31.54
C ASN A 93 18.32 -15.86 -31.97
N GLY A 94 18.66 -14.87 -31.14
CA GLY A 94 19.66 -13.83 -31.39
C GLY A 94 19.16 -12.60 -32.13
N ASN A 95 17.85 -12.32 -32.12
CA ASN A 95 17.24 -11.16 -32.77
C ASN A 95 16.87 -10.08 -31.75
N GLN A 96 17.07 -8.80 -32.06
CA GLN A 96 16.50 -7.73 -31.24
C GLN A 96 14.98 -7.66 -31.45
N VAL A 97 14.25 -7.63 -30.33
CA VAL A 97 12.78 -7.59 -30.24
C VAL A 97 12.39 -6.44 -29.30
N THR A 98 11.30 -5.75 -29.63
CA THR A 98 10.66 -4.74 -28.77
C THR A 98 9.43 -5.35 -28.11
N TRP A 99 9.33 -5.18 -26.79
CA TRP A 99 8.29 -5.71 -25.91
C TRP A 99 7.64 -4.54 -25.14
N PRO A 100 6.51 -3.98 -25.63
CA PRO A 100 5.77 -2.95 -24.91
C PRO A 100 4.83 -3.57 -23.87
N SER A 101 4.45 -2.79 -22.85
CA SER A 101 3.37 -3.08 -21.88
C SER A 101 2.05 -2.40 -22.31
N ASP A 102 1.03 -2.42 -21.46
CA ASP A 102 -0.27 -1.77 -21.66
C ASP A 102 -0.53 -0.69 -20.57
N PRO A 103 -0.41 0.63 -20.87
CA PRO A 103 -0.41 1.75 -19.90
C PRO A 103 -1.79 2.06 -19.26
N LEU A 104 -2.64 1.04 -19.15
CA LEU A 104 -3.97 1.04 -18.55
C LEU A 104 -4.16 -0.17 -17.60
N ASN A 105 -3.11 -0.97 -17.41
CA ASN A 105 -3.13 -2.26 -16.76
C ASN A 105 -1.72 -2.66 -16.28
N SER A 106 -1.41 -2.30 -15.02
CA SER A 106 -0.16 -2.49 -14.27
C SER A 106 0.34 -3.94 -14.06
N ASP A 107 -0.13 -4.91 -14.85
CA ASP A 107 0.08 -6.37 -14.79
C ASP A 107 -0.25 -6.89 -16.21
N SER A 108 0.60 -6.54 -17.18
CA SER A 108 0.36 -6.65 -18.64
C SER A 108 0.27 -8.10 -19.12
N ASN A 109 1.05 -8.99 -18.53
CA ASN A 109 1.05 -10.42 -18.84
C ASN A 109 -0.11 -11.15 -18.12
N GLY A 110 -0.52 -10.68 -16.93
CA GLY A 110 -1.59 -11.24 -16.12
C GLY A 110 -1.15 -12.38 -15.20
N ASP A 111 0.13 -12.45 -14.82
CA ASP A 111 0.66 -13.53 -13.98
C ASP A 111 0.45 -13.29 -12.46
N GLY A 112 0.35 -12.03 -12.04
CA GLY A 112 0.23 -11.61 -10.64
C GLY A 112 1.37 -10.75 -10.08
N MET A 113 2.40 -10.43 -10.87
CA MET A 113 3.35 -9.35 -10.61
C MET A 113 2.93 -8.04 -11.30
N ASN A 114 3.62 -6.95 -10.95
CA ASN A 114 3.39 -5.62 -11.53
C ASN A 114 4.55 -5.27 -12.47
N ASP A 115 4.25 -4.74 -13.66
CA ASP A 115 5.23 -4.40 -14.70
C ASP A 115 6.44 -3.60 -14.14
N GLY A 116 6.21 -2.59 -13.30
CA GLY A 116 7.25 -1.76 -12.66
C GLY A 116 8.11 -2.45 -11.58
N ASP A 117 7.68 -3.59 -11.04
CA ASP A 117 8.54 -4.46 -10.21
C ASP A 117 9.44 -5.34 -11.08
N GLU A 118 9.00 -5.69 -12.30
CA GLU A 118 9.67 -6.57 -13.26
C GLU A 118 10.61 -5.86 -14.24
N TRP A 119 10.25 -4.64 -14.67
CA TRP A 119 10.94 -3.88 -15.69
C TRP A 119 11.54 -2.59 -15.13
N ARG A 120 12.87 -2.47 -15.25
CA ARG A 120 13.63 -1.27 -14.88
C ARG A 120 14.27 -0.64 -16.12
N PRO A 121 13.54 0.23 -16.86
CA PRO A 121 14.03 0.88 -18.09
C PRO A 121 15.25 1.78 -17.86
N ASN A 122 15.48 2.23 -16.62
CA ASN A 122 16.59 3.11 -16.23
C ASN A 122 17.95 2.39 -16.03
N LEU A 123 18.02 1.06 -16.14
CA LEU A 123 19.27 0.30 -16.03
C LEU A 123 20.10 0.38 -17.32
N THR A 124 21.41 0.12 -17.25
CA THR A 124 22.30 0.14 -18.44
C THR A 124 23.39 -0.91 -18.37
N GLY A 125 23.84 -1.40 -19.53
CA GLY A 125 24.92 -2.40 -19.62
C GLY A 125 24.47 -3.77 -19.13
N ASP A 126 25.38 -4.52 -18.50
CA ASP A 126 25.12 -5.88 -18.02
C ASP A 126 23.94 -5.90 -17.02
N ASP A 127 23.85 -4.89 -16.14
CA ASP A 127 22.77 -4.75 -15.14
C ASP A 127 21.37 -4.63 -15.77
N PHE A 128 21.25 -4.17 -17.03
CA PHE A 128 19.97 -4.07 -17.74
C PHE A 128 19.46 -5.43 -18.23
N VAL A 129 20.37 -6.35 -18.59
CA VAL A 129 19.97 -7.70 -19.03
C VAL A 129 19.75 -8.58 -17.80
N ASN A 130 20.72 -8.62 -16.88
CA ASN A 130 20.68 -9.40 -15.62
C ASN A 130 19.51 -9.04 -14.68
N PHE A 131 18.68 -8.04 -15.01
CA PHE A 131 17.47 -7.71 -14.25
C PHE A 131 16.19 -7.94 -15.06
N ASN A 132 16.13 -7.46 -16.31
CA ASN A 132 14.89 -7.50 -17.13
C ASN A 132 14.70 -8.81 -17.95
N ASP A 133 15.63 -9.75 -17.84
CA ASP A 133 15.70 -11.05 -18.52
C ASP A 133 16.52 -11.97 -17.58
N TYR A 134 15.94 -12.30 -16.42
CA TYR A 134 16.71 -12.72 -15.23
C TYR A 134 17.33 -14.13 -15.35
N ASP A 135 16.59 -15.11 -15.88
CA ASP A 135 17.11 -16.46 -16.15
C ASP A 135 17.97 -16.54 -17.45
N HIS A 136 17.81 -15.57 -18.35
CA HIS A 136 18.41 -15.47 -19.70
C HIS A 136 17.87 -16.46 -20.77
N ASP A 137 16.58 -16.83 -20.73
CA ASP A 137 15.83 -17.44 -21.84
C ASP A 137 15.78 -16.52 -23.07
N GLY A 138 15.58 -15.21 -22.86
CA GLY A 138 15.38 -14.22 -23.91
C GLY A 138 13.92 -13.82 -24.15
N VAL A 139 13.00 -14.30 -23.31
CA VAL A 139 11.75 -13.58 -22.96
C VAL A 139 12.08 -12.61 -21.80
N PRO A 140 11.67 -11.33 -21.85
CA PRO A 140 11.83 -10.44 -20.71
C PRO A 140 10.84 -10.75 -19.60
N ASN A 141 11.20 -10.45 -18.36
CA ASN A 141 10.37 -10.65 -17.17
C ASN A 141 8.89 -10.24 -17.39
N LEU A 142 8.70 -9.00 -17.84
CA LEU A 142 7.46 -8.34 -18.29
C LEU A 142 6.50 -9.18 -19.17
N TRP A 143 6.98 -10.27 -19.74
CA TRP A 143 6.26 -11.19 -20.63
C TRP A 143 6.59 -12.67 -20.44
N ASP A 144 7.28 -13.04 -19.34
CA ASP A 144 7.46 -14.43 -18.90
C ASP A 144 6.40 -14.82 -17.87
N ASP A 145 6.20 -16.12 -17.64
CA ASP A 145 5.33 -16.69 -16.60
C ASP A 145 6.16 -17.27 -15.41
N ASP A 146 7.50 -17.24 -15.44
CA ASP A 146 8.41 -18.02 -14.55
C ASP A 146 9.81 -17.35 -14.42
N ASN A 147 9.89 -16.10 -13.94
CA ASN A 147 11.02 -15.14 -14.07
C ASN A 147 12.46 -15.65 -13.82
N ASP A 148 12.67 -16.62 -12.93
CA ASP A 148 14.00 -17.17 -12.61
C ASP A 148 14.25 -18.58 -13.15
N GLY A 149 13.32 -19.09 -13.95
CA GLY A 149 13.39 -20.42 -14.56
C GLY A 149 13.35 -21.57 -13.56
N ASP A 150 13.01 -21.33 -12.29
CA ASP A 150 12.87 -22.37 -11.27
C ASP A 150 11.84 -23.41 -11.72
N GLY A 151 10.69 -22.94 -12.22
CA GLY A 151 9.53 -23.74 -12.56
C GLY A 151 8.35 -23.56 -11.59
N VAL A 152 8.22 -22.38 -10.98
CA VAL A 152 7.11 -21.91 -10.15
C VAL A 152 6.73 -20.52 -10.64
N PRO A 153 5.53 -20.32 -11.21
CA PRO A 153 5.13 -19.04 -11.74
C PRO A 153 5.11 -17.92 -10.72
N ASP A 154 5.31 -16.71 -11.19
CA ASP A 154 5.55 -15.51 -10.40
C ASP A 154 4.47 -15.21 -9.37
N GLY A 155 3.20 -15.09 -9.78
CA GLY A 155 2.05 -15.00 -8.87
C GLY A 155 1.82 -16.23 -7.96
N ASN A 156 2.67 -17.26 -8.05
CA ASN A 156 2.68 -18.46 -7.21
C ASN A 156 3.99 -18.64 -6.40
N ASP A 157 5.13 -18.02 -6.72
CA ASP A 157 6.32 -18.07 -5.87
C ASP A 157 6.29 -16.99 -4.76
N ILE A 158 7.22 -17.06 -3.81
CA ILE A 158 7.46 -16.03 -2.79
C ILE A 158 8.81 -15.32 -2.98
N SER A 159 9.62 -15.77 -3.93
CA SER A 159 10.96 -15.25 -4.26
C SER A 159 11.23 -15.30 -5.78
N PRO A 160 10.38 -14.70 -6.65
CA PRO A 160 10.38 -14.85 -8.12
C PRO A 160 11.71 -14.57 -8.87
N PHE A 161 12.68 -13.95 -8.21
CA PHE A 161 14.00 -13.64 -8.76
C PHE A 161 15.14 -14.36 -8.01
N ALA A 162 15.01 -15.63 -7.60
CA ALA A 162 15.88 -16.19 -6.56
C ALA A 162 16.35 -17.65 -6.68
N VAL A 163 16.13 -18.33 -7.81
CA VAL A 163 16.43 -19.75 -8.11
C VAL A 163 17.67 -20.33 -7.41
N GLU A 164 17.47 -21.48 -6.73
CA GLU A 164 18.54 -22.25 -6.08
C GLU A 164 18.71 -23.65 -6.69
N PRO A 165 19.90 -24.25 -6.62
CA PRO A 165 20.15 -25.54 -7.27
C PRO A 165 19.77 -26.72 -6.36
N TYR A 166 19.34 -27.84 -6.96
CA TYR A 166 19.01 -29.10 -6.26
C TYR A 166 20.14 -29.61 -5.34
N ARG A 167 19.88 -29.79 -4.04
CA ARG A 167 20.84 -30.31 -3.05
C ARG A 167 20.22 -31.36 -2.13
N ASP A 168 21.06 -32.21 -1.55
CA ASP A 168 20.63 -33.30 -0.67
C ASP A 168 19.91 -32.81 0.60
N GLN A 169 20.19 -31.58 1.03
CA GLN A 169 19.54 -30.88 2.14
C GLN A 169 19.85 -29.37 2.11
N PHE A 170 19.04 -28.57 2.80
CA PHE A 170 19.33 -27.17 3.11
C PHE A 170 19.59 -26.93 4.61
N GLN A 171 20.09 -25.74 4.94
CA GLN A 171 20.17 -25.18 6.29
C GLN A 171 19.80 -23.70 6.24
N LEU A 172 19.09 -23.20 7.25
CA LEU A 172 18.75 -21.79 7.42
C LEU A 172 19.30 -21.26 8.75
N THR A 173 20.11 -20.21 8.68
CA THR A 173 20.60 -19.45 9.84
C THR A 173 19.91 -18.09 9.87
N ILE A 174 19.44 -17.65 11.05
CA ILE A 174 18.84 -16.33 11.24
C ILE A 174 19.72 -15.51 12.19
N SER A 175 19.96 -14.26 11.84
CA SER A 175 20.76 -13.29 12.57
C SER A 175 20.09 -11.91 12.59
N GLY A 176 20.71 -10.88 13.17
CA GLY A 176 20.06 -9.60 13.46
C GLY A 176 19.21 -9.61 14.74
N PRO A 177 18.60 -8.48 15.13
CA PRO A 177 17.82 -8.35 16.36
C PRO A 177 16.46 -9.06 16.26
N GLN A 178 16.10 -9.81 17.32
CA GLN A 178 14.88 -10.63 17.38
C GLN A 178 13.96 -10.28 18.56
N THR A 179 14.25 -9.20 19.28
CA THR A 179 13.61 -8.88 20.56
C THR A 179 12.29 -8.15 20.35
N GLY A 180 11.18 -8.85 20.59
CA GLY A 180 9.81 -8.32 20.42
C GLY A 180 9.12 -8.81 19.15
N ASN A 181 9.88 -9.30 18.17
CA ASN A 181 9.37 -9.71 16.86
C ASN A 181 8.93 -11.18 16.89
N ALA A 182 7.67 -11.46 16.53
CA ALA A 182 7.30 -12.79 16.06
C ALA A 182 7.89 -13.02 14.66
N LEU A 183 8.24 -14.27 14.34
CA LEU A 183 8.82 -14.65 13.04
C LEU A 183 7.91 -15.64 12.33
N TYR A 184 7.63 -15.38 11.06
CA TYR A 184 7.06 -16.32 10.11
C TYR A 184 8.14 -16.71 9.12
N ILE A 185 8.38 -18.00 8.96
CA ILE A 185 9.37 -18.57 8.04
C ILE A 185 8.59 -19.42 7.05
N ASP A 186 8.45 -18.92 5.84
CA ASP A 186 7.87 -19.63 4.71
C ASP A 186 8.98 -20.13 3.78
N ILE A 187 8.87 -21.37 3.33
CA ILE A 187 9.86 -22.04 2.49
C ILE A 187 9.13 -22.79 1.38
N GLN A 188 9.36 -22.40 0.13
CA GLN A 188 8.93 -23.14 -1.05
C GLN A 188 10.06 -24.05 -1.57
N MET A 189 9.68 -25.25 -2.04
CA MET A 189 10.64 -26.28 -2.43
C MET A 189 10.08 -27.31 -3.41
N ARG A 190 10.97 -27.91 -4.22
CA ARG A 190 10.62 -28.89 -5.27
C ARG A 190 11.49 -30.15 -5.19
N PRO A 191 10.91 -31.36 -5.33
CA PRO A 191 11.67 -32.59 -5.53
C PRO A 191 12.21 -32.67 -6.97
N ILE A 192 13.15 -33.58 -7.24
CA ILE A 192 13.89 -33.72 -8.52
C ILE A 192 13.08 -34.26 -9.72
N THR A 193 11.90 -33.66 -9.95
CA THR A 193 10.84 -33.95 -10.93
C THR A 193 10.04 -35.25 -10.69
N ASN A 194 8.86 -35.32 -11.31
CA ASN A 194 7.83 -36.39 -11.21
C ASN A 194 7.14 -36.60 -9.84
N HIS A 195 7.79 -36.34 -8.70
CA HIS A 195 7.18 -36.62 -7.39
C HIS A 195 6.11 -35.60 -6.93
N LEU A 196 6.00 -34.42 -7.59
CA LEU A 196 5.03 -33.36 -7.24
C LEU A 196 3.57 -33.84 -7.15
N ARG A 197 3.19 -34.90 -7.87
CA ARG A 197 1.80 -35.44 -7.86
C ARG A 197 1.55 -36.55 -6.85
N TYR A 198 2.59 -37.04 -6.14
CA TYR A 198 2.47 -38.18 -5.23
C TYR A 198 1.58 -37.90 -4.01
N SER A 199 1.38 -36.62 -3.65
CA SER A 199 0.42 -36.17 -2.65
C SER A 199 -1.04 -36.36 -3.07
N LEU A 200 -1.36 -36.26 -4.37
CA LEU A 200 -2.72 -36.34 -4.91
C LEU A 200 -3.10 -37.74 -5.41
N THR A 201 -2.12 -38.60 -5.74
CA THR A 201 -2.39 -39.96 -6.20
C THR A 201 -2.52 -40.93 -5.02
N THR A 202 -3.72 -41.46 -4.83
CA THR A 202 -3.90 -42.73 -4.12
C THR A 202 -3.28 -43.88 -4.93
N LEU A 203 -2.91 -44.95 -4.23
CA LEU A 203 -2.29 -46.14 -4.80
C LEU A 203 -3.04 -47.40 -4.34
N ASP A 204 -3.53 -48.15 -5.31
CA ASP A 204 -4.05 -49.53 -5.21
C ASP A 204 -3.00 -50.45 -4.53
N TRP A 205 -3.37 -51.05 -3.40
CA TRP A 205 -2.61 -52.15 -2.80
C TRP A 205 -3.32 -53.48 -3.12
N PRO A 206 -2.70 -54.39 -3.89
CA PRO A 206 -3.40 -55.58 -4.34
C PRO A 206 -3.88 -56.49 -3.20
N SER A 207 -5.20 -56.67 -3.08
CA SER A 207 -5.95 -57.73 -2.37
C SER A 207 -5.05 -58.83 -1.75
N ASP A 208 -4.71 -58.64 -0.48
CA ASP A 208 -3.79 -59.46 0.31
C ASP A 208 -4.33 -59.68 1.72
N SER A 209 -4.52 -60.96 2.07
CA SER A 209 -4.99 -61.42 3.38
C SER A 209 -3.92 -62.14 4.21
N LEU A 210 -2.66 -62.06 3.78
CA LEU A 210 -1.50 -62.76 4.36
C LEU A 210 -0.34 -61.79 4.70
N GLY A 211 -0.32 -60.59 4.12
CA GLY A 211 0.65 -59.53 4.37
C GLY A 211 0.56 -58.88 5.76
N GLN A 212 1.47 -57.91 5.99
CA GLN A 212 1.42 -56.99 7.14
C GLN A 212 0.57 -55.75 6.86
N ILE A 213 0.58 -55.29 5.61
CA ILE A 213 -0.50 -54.50 5.00
C ILE A 213 -1.49 -55.53 4.44
N GLN A 214 -2.78 -55.29 4.60
CA GLN A 214 -3.84 -56.13 4.08
C GLN A 214 -4.90 -55.25 3.42
N ASP A 215 -5.36 -55.69 2.26
CA ASP A 215 -6.63 -55.29 1.65
C ASP A 215 -7.54 -56.52 1.75
N LEU A 216 -8.69 -56.34 2.39
CA LEU A 216 -9.71 -57.36 2.63
C LEU A 216 -11.07 -56.94 2.04
N ASN A 217 -11.16 -55.78 1.40
CA ASN A 217 -12.40 -55.20 0.88
C ASN A 217 -12.38 -54.95 -0.65
N ASP A 218 -11.25 -55.22 -1.31
CA ASP A 218 -10.96 -54.95 -2.73
C ASP A 218 -11.10 -53.44 -3.06
N SER A 219 -10.57 -52.57 -2.19
CA SER A 219 -10.45 -51.13 -2.45
C SER A 219 -9.31 -50.80 -3.43
N THR A 220 -9.25 -49.54 -3.86
CA THR A 220 -8.21 -49.02 -4.79
C THR A 220 -7.50 -47.77 -4.28
N ASP A 221 -7.84 -47.34 -3.06
CA ASP A 221 -7.37 -46.08 -2.44
C ASP A 221 -6.55 -46.38 -1.17
N ASP A 222 -5.76 -47.45 -1.23
CA ASP A 222 -5.24 -48.16 -0.05
C ASP A 222 -3.98 -47.52 0.53
N MET A 223 -3.27 -46.69 -0.25
CA MET A 223 -2.14 -45.91 0.22
C MET A 223 -2.12 -44.49 -0.35
N GLN A 224 -1.57 -43.55 0.42
CA GLN A 224 -1.27 -42.18 0.01
C GLN A 224 0.13 -41.78 0.51
N LEU A 225 0.82 -40.92 -0.23
CA LEU A 225 2.12 -40.39 0.15
C LEU A 225 1.97 -38.94 0.66
N ILE A 226 2.20 -38.74 1.94
CA ILE A 226 2.06 -37.42 2.59
C ILE A 226 3.46 -36.77 2.67
N PRO A 227 3.72 -35.64 1.99
CA PRO A 227 4.98 -34.94 2.09
C PRO A 227 5.06 -34.14 3.41
N VAL A 228 6.21 -34.21 4.08
CA VAL A 228 6.57 -33.36 5.22
C VAL A 228 8.01 -32.88 5.08
N LEU A 229 8.29 -31.65 5.49
CA LEU A 229 9.65 -31.15 5.65
C LEU A 229 10.21 -31.69 6.97
N GLU A 230 11.25 -32.52 6.89
CA GLU A 230 12.06 -32.92 8.04
C GLU A 230 13.18 -31.89 8.26
N VAL A 231 13.23 -31.31 9.46
CA VAL A 231 14.29 -30.39 9.91
C VAL A 231 14.69 -30.70 11.35
N GLN A 232 15.95 -30.43 11.69
CA GLN A 232 16.40 -30.31 13.07
C GLN A 232 16.42 -28.82 13.47
N SER A 233 15.88 -28.49 14.63
CA SER A 233 15.77 -27.11 15.12
C SER A 233 16.34 -26.95 16.52
N GLN A 234 16.91 -25.77 16.79
CA GLN A 234 17.32 -25.35 18.15
C GLN A 234 16.14 -24.89 19.02
N ILE A 235 14.99 -24.58 18.41
CA ILE A 235 13.74 -24.15 19.06
C ILE A 235 12.63 -25.18 18.81
N SER A 236 11.79 -25.44 19.82
CA SER A 236 10.51 -26.16 19.68
C SER A 236 9.36 -25.14 19.67
N PRO A 237 8.73 -24.84 18.53
CA PRO A 237 7.70 -23.80 18.46
C PRO A 237 6.46 -24.15 19.28
N THR A 238 5.96 -23.24 20.10
CA THR A 238 4.67 -23.35 20.81
C THR A 238 3.50 -23.33 19.84
N LEU A 239 3.61 -22.57 18.75
CA LEU A 239 2.65 -22.54 17.64
C LEU A 239 2.66 -23.81 16.77
N SER A 240 3.56 -24.77 17.03
CA SER A 240 3.65 -26.04 16.28
C SER A 240 2.30 -26.75 16.12
N ARG A 241 1.47 -26.74 17.17
CA ARG A 241 0.15 -27.39 17.13
C ARG A 241 -0.85 -26.71 16.18
N GLU A 242 -0.74 -25.40 15.98
CA GLU A 242 -1.60 -24.63 15.07
C GLU A 242 -1.24 -24.94 13.61
N TYR A 243 0.06 -24.99 13.31
CA TYR A 243 0.59 -25.40 12.00
C TYR A 243 0.71 -26.93 11.82
N SER A 244 0.15 -27.74 12.73
CA SER A 244 0.20 -29.21 12.71
C SER A 244 1.61 -29.83 12.60
N ILE A 245 2.64 -29.09 13.02
CA ILE A 245 4.05 -29.51 13.08
C ILE A 245 4.22 -30.55 14.17
N ASN A 246 4.78 -31.70 13.82
CA ASN A 246 5.08 -32.76 14.77
C ASN A 246 6.52 -32.58 15.29
N VAL A 247 6.67 -32.27 16.58
CA VAL A 247 7.98 -32.03 17.23
C VAL A 247 8.35 -33.20 18.14
N THR A 248 9.61 -33.64 18.10
CA THR A 248 10.15 -34.72 18.94
C THR A 248 11.42 -34.30 19.68
N ASP A 249 11.42 -34.46 21.00
CA ASP A 249 12.49 -34.10 21.94
C ASP A 249 13.74 -35.01 21.88
N SER A 250 14.38 -35.19 20.72
CA SER A 250 15.79 -35.62 20.67
C SER A 250 16.43 -35.59 19.27
N CYS A 251 17.49 -34.80 19.12
CA CYS A 251 18.65 -35.15 18.28
C CYS A 251 19.96 -35.12 19.08
N THR A 252 20.83 -36.12 18.89
CA THR A 252 22.03 -36.35 19.74
C THR A 252 23.28 -35.65 19.21
N SER A 253 23.41 -34.35 19.49
CA SER A 253 24.57 -33.54 19.07
C SER A 253 25.83 -33.74 19.94
N GLY A 254 26.45 -34.92 19.81
CA GLY A 254 27.80 -35.18 20.31
C GLY A 254 27.97 -35.05 21.83
N SER A 255 28.80 -34.09 22.27
CA SER A 255 29.20 -33.92 23.69
C SER A 255 28.88 -32.54 24.28
N ASN A 256 28.21 -31.67 23.52
CA ASN A 256 27.74 -30.37 23.99
C ASN A 256 26.21 -30.37 24.10
N THR A 257 25.68 -29.78 25.16
CA THR A 257 24.23 -29.72 25.41
C THR A 257 23.58 -28.59 24.61
N VAL A 258 23.39 -28.82 23.31
CA VAL A 258 22.51 -28.00 22.46
C VAL A 258 21.13 -28.64 22.49
N ASN A 259 20.09 -27.85 22.79
CA ASN A 259 18.71 -28.31 22.63
C ASN A 259 18.47 -28.55 21.14
N CYS A 260 18.02 -29.75 20.77
CA CYS A 260 17.86 -30.17 19.39
C CYS A 260 16.57 -30.96 19.26
N TYR A 261 15.62 -30.39 18.51
CA TYR A 261 14.29 -30.90 18.27
C TYR A 261 14.20 -31.39 16.83
N SER A 262 13.70 -32.61 16.62
CA SER A 262 13.35 -33.08 15.28
C SER A 262 11.93 -32.62 14.98
N MET A 263 11.71 -31.91 13.88
CA MET A 263 10.38 -31.45 13.46
C MET A 263 10.02 -32.04 12.10
N TRP A 264 8.77 -32.50 11.97
CA TRP A 264 8.12 -32.81 10.70
C TRP A 264 7.03 -31.76 10.48
N VAL A 265 7.30 -30.83 9.57
CA VAL A 265 6.39 -29.75 9.18
C VAL A 265 5.56 -30.23 7.98
N PRO A 266 4.22 -30.22 8.03
CA PRO A 266 3.40 -30.59 6.88
C PRO A 266 3.72 -29.73 5.66
N LEU A 267 3.89 -30.35 4.49
CA LEU A 267 4.06 -29.63 3.23
C LEU A 267 2.71 -29.46 2.53
N GLN A 268 2.34 -28.23 2.23
CA GLN A 268 1.17 -27.90 1.42
C GLN A 268 1.58 -27.85 -0.05
N THR A 269 0.67 -28.22 -0.96
CA THR A 269 0.90 -28.12 -2.41
C THR A 269 0.74 -26.68 -2.88
N ASN A 270 1.77 -26.12 -3.51
CA ASN A 270 1.60 -24.90 -4.29
C ASN A 270 0.97 -25.29 -5.64
N GLU A 271 -0.29 -24.93 -5.84
CA GLU A 271 -1.08 -25.29 -7.03
C GLU A 271 -1.84 -24.11 -7.63
N SER A 272 -1.87 -24.07 -8.96
CA SER A 272 -2.70 -23.16 -9.75
C SER A 272 -3.17 -23.85 -11.03
N ALA A 273 -4.39 -23.54 -11.47
CA ALA A 273 -5.08 -24.20 -12.60
C ALA A 273 -5.11 -25.75 -12.57
N GLY A 274 -4.88 -26.39 -11.41
CA GLY A 274 -4.77 -27.85 -11.28
C GLY A 274 -3.39 -28.44 -11.66
N LYS A 275 -2.37 -27.59 -11.84
CA LYS A 275 -0.95 -27.97 -11.89
C LYS A 275 -0.35 -27.69 -10.50
N ILE A 276 0.35 -28.67 -9.93
CA ILE A 276 1.23 -28.47 -8.77
C ILE A 276 2.59 -28.03 -9.31
N TYR A 277 3.14 -26.99 -8.70
CA TYR A 277 4.44 -26.40 -9.04
C TYR A 277 5.51 -26.77 -8.02
N GLY A 278 5.18 -26.68 -6.74
CA GLY A 278 6.07 -27.00 -5.63
C GLY A 278 5.33 -27.35 -4.33
N PHE A 279 6.08 -27.35 -3.23
CA PHE A 279 5.57 -27.55 -1.88
C PHE A 279 5.98 -26.42 -0.96
N SER A 280 5.07 -26.00 -0.08
CA SER A 280 5.28 -24.89 0.85
C SER A 280 5.23 -25.38 2.31
N ALA A 281 6.21 -24.94 3.11
CA ALA A 281 6.26 -25.16 4.55
C ALA A 281 6.22 -23.82 5.28
N ARG A 282 5.33 -23.69 6.28
CA ARG A 282 5.27 -22.54 7.19
C ARG A 282 5.70 -22.94 8.60
N ILE A 283 6.59 -22.16 9.21
CA ILE A 283 6.99 -22.29 10.62
C ILE A 283 6.87 -20.91 11.27
N ALA A 284 6.10 -20.81 12.36
CA ALA A 284 5.97 -19.57 13.13
C ALA A 284 6.66 -19.70 14.50
N LEU A 285 7.38 -18.64 14.91
CA LEU A 285 7.97 -18.47 16.24
C LEU A 285 7.37 -17.24 16.92
N THR A 286 6.99 -17.37 18.18
CA THR A 286 6.59 -16.23 19.03
C THR A 286 7.80 -15.34 19.34
N ALA A 287 7.56 -14.10 19.77
CA ALA A 287 8.62 -13.18 20.18
C ALA A 287 9.49 -13.69 21.34
N GLU A 288 8.96 -14.57 22.21
CA GLU A 288 9.75 -15.22 23.28
C GLU A 288 10.68 -16.31 22.73
N GLU A 289 10.34 -16.92 21.60
CA GLU A 289 11.13 -17.95 20.93
C GLU A 289 12.17 -17.36 19.97
N ALA A 290 11.79 -16.34 19.20
CA ALA A 290 12.66 -15.63 18.26
C ALA A 290 13.91 -15.05 18.97
N GLN A 291 13.73 -14.40 20.13
CA GLN A 291 14.84 -13.87 20.93
C GLN A 291 15.81 -14.93 21.48
N ASN A 292 15.44 -16.22 21.43
CA ASN A 292 16.28 -17.33 21.89
C ASN A 292 17.05 -18.02 20.73
N VAL A 293 16.90 -17.56 19.49
CA VAL A 293 17.62 -18.11 18.32
C VAL A 293 19.11 -17.75 18.40
N ILE A 294 19.97 -18.76 18.45
CA ILE A 294 21.43 -18.63 18.49
C ILE A 294 21.95 -18.45 17.07
N SER A 295 22.26 -17.22 16.68
CA SER A 295 22.72 -16.86 15.32
C SER A 295 24.06 -17.45 14.89
N SER A 296 24.84 -18.04 15.82
CA SER A 296 26.06 -18.79 15.50
C SER A 296 25.81 -20.27 15.16
N SER A 297 24.57 -20.65 14.86
CA SER A 297 24.16 -22.00 14.47
C SER A 297 22.87 -21.94 13.65
N PRO A 298 22.60 -22.90 12.74
CA PRO A 298 21.36 -22.90 11.98
C PRO A 298 20.13 -22.92 12.91
N LEU A 299 19.09 -22.16 12.56
CA LEU A 299 17.77 -22.34 13.14
C LEU A 299 17.15 -23.63 12.64
N LEU A 300 17.26 -23.88 11.33
CA LEU A 300 16.84 -25.12 10.68
C LEU A 300 18.07 -25.80 10.08
N ALA A 301 18.35 -27.03 10.51
CA ALA A 301 19.46 -27.84 10.01
C ALA A 301 18.93 -29.12 9.34
N SER A 302 19.64 -29.60 8.31
CA SER A 302 19.31 -30.82 7.58
C SER A 302 17.89 -30.86 7.01
N GLY A 303 17.42 -29.73 6.47
CA GLY A 303 16.10 -29.61 5.84
C GLY A 303 15.98 -30.48 4.59
N ARG A 304 15.01 -31.40 4.58
CA ARG A 304 14.74 -32.36 3.49
C ARG A 304 13.25 -32.66 3.37
N ILE A 305 12.78 -32.99 2.17
CA ILE A 305 11.46 -33.61 2.00
C ILE A 305 11.54 -35.06 2.50
N ARG A 306 10.66 -35.42 3.45
CA ARG A 306 10.34 -36.78 3.85
C ARG A 306 8.93 -37.12 3.37
N TRP A 307 8.77 -38.26 2.74
CA TRP A 307 7.47 -38.78 2.34
C TRP A 307 7.02 -39.84 3.34
N LEU A 308 5.82 -39.67 3.91
CA LEU A 308 5.18 -40.62 4.81
C LEU A 308 4.17 -41.45 4.03
N THR A 309 4.37 -42.77 3.94
CA THR A 309 3.38 -43.67 3.34
C THR A 309 2.29 -43.97 4.36
N GLN A 310 1.14 -43.33 4.21
CA GLN A 310 -0.08 -43.72 4.90
C GLN A 310 -0.71 -44.90 4.14
N ALA A 311 -1.11 -45.94 4.87
CA ALA A 311 -1.89 -47.04 4.33
C ALA A 311 -3.20 -47.20 5.10
N ALA A 312 -4.27 -47.51 4.37
CA ALA A 312 -5.56 -47.94 4.89
C ALA A 312 -5.43 -49.42 5.30
N LEU A 313 -5.24 -49.69 6.59
CA LEU A 313 -5.00 -51.05 7.09
C LEU A 313 -6.32 -51.73 7.43
N ASP A 314 -6.69 -52.73 6.63
CA ASP A 314 -7.87 -53.54 6.89
C ASP A 314 -7.67 -54.55 8.03
N GLN A 315 -8.71 -54.68 8.85
CA GLN A 315 -8.83 -55.71 9.85
C GLN A 315 -10.20 -56.39 9.76
N ALA A 316 -10.22 -57.70 9.53
CA ALA A 316 -11.45 -58.50 9.63
C ALA A 316 -12.02 -58.45 11.06
N VAL A 317 -13.28 -58.04 11.21
CA VAL A 317 -14.00 -57.92 12.47
C VAL A 317 -15.31 -58.72 12.45
N SER A 318 -15.80 -59.16 13.62
CA SER A 318 -17.01 -59.99 13.69
C SER A 318 -18.32 -59.21 13.46
N SER A 319 -18.27 -57.88 13.59
CA SER A 319 -19.38 -56.94 13.35
C SER A 319 -18.90 -55.52 13.66
N CYS A 320 -19.23 -54.53 12.83
CA CYS A 320 -19.02 -53.12 13.15
C CYS A 320 -19.76 -52.70 14.43
N GLN A 321 -19.10 -51.93 15.30
CA GLN A 321 -19.66 -51.37 16.52
C GLN A 321 -20.15 -49.92 16.31
N ALA A 322 -21.01 -49.45 17.23
CA ALA A 322 -21.47 -48.06 17.23
C ALA A 322 -20.33 -47.12 17.66
N GLY A 323 -19.61 -46.58 16.67
CA GLY A 323 -18.41 -45.75 16.85
C GLY A 323 -17.33 -46.03 15.80
N ASP A 324 -17.40 -47.17 15.11
CA ASP A 324 -16.44 -47.55 14.07
C ASP A 324 -16.72 -46.77 12.78
N ALA A 325 -16.01 -45.64 12.59
CA ALA A 325 -16.27 -44.71 11.49
C ALA A 325 -16.03 -45.31 10.09
N ASN A 326 -15.02 -46.18 9.97
CA ASN A 326 -14.56 -46.79 8.72
C ASN A 326 -14.74 -48.31 8.76
N CYS A 327 -15.96 -48.78 9.02
CA CYS A 327 -16.26 -50.21 9.06
C CYS A 327 -17.41 -50.58 8.12
N THR A 328 -17.17 -51.57 7.26
CA THR A 328 -18.10 -52.07 6.25
C THR A 328 -18.46 -53.54 6.53
N CYS A 329 -19.61 -53.99 6.04
CA CYS A 329 -20.02 -55.40 6.07
C CYS A 329 -20.67 -55.80 4.75
N ASP A 330 -20.43 -57.02 4.29
CA ASP A 330 -21.07 -57.60 3.11
C ASP A 330 -22.44 -58.25 3.43
N ASP A 331 -23.18 -58.63 2.38
CA ASP A 331 -24.46 -59.36 2.48
C ASP A 331 -24.33 -60.75 3.13
N ALA A 332 -23.11 -61.28 3.31
CA ALA A 332 -22.84 -62.56 3.96
C ALA A 332 -22.53 -62.41 5.47
N GLY A 333 -22.32 -61.18 5.96
CA GLY A 333 -21.95 -60.87 7.34
C GLY A 333 -20.45 -60.95 7.63
N SER A 334 -19.60 -60.90 6.60
CA SER A 334 -18.17 -60.59 6.74
C SER A 334 -18.03 -59.08 6.92
N CYS A 335 -17.24 -58.62 7.89
CA CYS A 335 -17.05 -57.19 8.14
C CYS A 335 -15.56 -56.84 8.23
N VAL A 336 -15.22 -55.66 7.73
CA VAL A 336 -13.86 -55.13 7.65
C VAL A 336 -13.83 -53.75 8.30
N LEU A 337 -12.83 -53.50 9.15
CA LEU A 337 -12.54 -52.22 9.79
C LEU A 337 -11.22 -51.68 9.22
N THR A 338 -11.27 -50.53 8.56
CA THR A 338 -10.13 -49.93 7.86
C THR A 338 -9.54 -48.78 8.68
N ASN A 339 -8.26 -48.87 9.05
CA ASN A 339 -7.57 -47.86 9.87
C ASN A 339 -6.35 -47.26 9.16
N ASN A 340 -6.36 -45.95 8.94
CA ASN A 340 -5.23 -45.26 8.32
C ASN A 340 -4.04 -45.18 9.29
N SER A 341 -2.87 -45.68 8.86
CA SER A 341 -1.62 -45.63 9.64
C SER A 341 -0.43 -45.34 8.74
N ILE A 342 0.59 -44.65 9.27
CA ILE A 342 1.89 -44.58 8.57
C ILE A 342 2.57 -45.95 8.68
N VAL A 343 2.95 -46.53 7.54
CA VAL A 343 3.59 -47.86 7.44
C VAL A 343 5.06 -47.79 7.02
N ALA A 344 5.43 -46.74 6.30
CA ALA A 344 6.80 -46.49 5.85
C ALA A 344 7.06 -44.98 5.78
N SER A 345 8.34 -44.60 5.70
CA SER A 345 8.73 -43.29 5.16
C SER A 345 10.02 -43.39 4.37
N TYR A 346 10.18 -42.53 3.38
CA TYR A 346 11.42 -42.36 2.64
C TYR A 346 11.83 -40.88 2.62
N LEU A 347 13.11 -40.63 2.34
CA LEU A 347 13.62 -39.28 2.07
C LEU A 347 13.65 -39.06 0.57
N GLU A 348 13.37 -37.83 0.15
CA GLU A 348 13.70 -37.38 -1.19
C GLU A 348 15.23 -37.29 -1.34
N ASP A 349 15.77 -37.68 -2.49
CA ASP A 349 17.22 -37.72 -2.71
C ASP A 349 17.82 -36.30 -2.75
N GLN A 350 17.15 -35.36 -3.45
CA GLN A 350 17.52 -33.95 -3.53
C GLN A 350 16.29 -33.03 -3.61
N VAL A 351 16.45 -31.82 -3.08
CA VAL A 351 15.43 -30.76 -3.05
C VAL A 351 16.02 -29.47 -3.65
N GLN A 352 15.26 -28.82 -4.53
CA GLN A 352 15.42 -27.41 -4.93
C GLN A 352 14.65 -26.56 -3.93
N ILE A 353 15.24 -25.45 -3.48
CA ILE A 353 14.50 -24.37 -2.81
C ILE A 353 14.13 -23.38 -3.91
N THR A 354 12.91 -22.88 -3.91
CA THR A 354 12.42 -21.94 -4.94
C THR A 354 12.37 -20.55 -4.32
N GLY A 355 11.62 -20.42 -3.22
CA GLY A 355 11.58 -19.22 -2.40
C GLY A 355 11.70 -19.46 -0.90
N VAL A 356 12.14 -18.41 -0.19
CA VAL A 356 12.22 -18.36 1.27
C VAL A 356 11.88 -16.95 1.73
N SER A 357 10.80 -16.81 2.49
CA SER A 357 10.34 -15.52 2.99
C SER A 357 10.31 -15.53 4.52
N ILE A 358 11.04 -14.62 5.15
CA ILE A 358 11.12 -14.50 6.60
C ILE A 358 10.51 -13.16 7.02
N THR A 359 9.27 -13.20 7.50
CA THR A 359 8.55 -12.00 7.95
C THR A 359 8.66 -11.83 9.46
N GLN A 360 9.21 -10.70 9.87
CA GLN A 360 9.16 -10.17 11.24
C GLN A 360 7.85 -9.43 11.44
N ILE A 361 7.16 -9.65 12.56
CA ILE A 361 5.94 -8.92 12.94
C ILE A 361 6.03 -8.46 14.40
N GLN A 362 5.69 -7.19 14.65
CA GLN A 362 5.53 -6.60 15.98
C GLN A 362 4.30 -5.65 16.01
N ASP A 363 3.87 -5.27 17.22
CA ASP A 363 2.89 -4.19 17.50
C ASP A 363 1.62 -4.22 16.63
N VAL A 364 0.97 -5.39 16.55
CA VAL A 364 -0.30 -5.56 15.86
C VAL A 364 -1.43 -4.97 16.69
N GLU A 365 -1.98 -3.83 16.28
CA GLU A 365 -3.16 -3.21 16.90
C GLU A 365 -4.42 -3.39 16.05
N ILE A 366 -5.58 -3.50 16.73
CA ILE A 366 -6.91 -3.37 16.12
C ILE A 366 -7.69 -2.24 16.80
N GLY A 367 -8.59 -1.65 16.03
CA GLY A 367 -9.65 -0.77 16.53
C GLY A 367 -10.94 -1.10 15.81
N LEU A 368 -11.90 -1.67 16.53
CA LEU A 368 -13.23 -1.98 16.00
C LEU A 368 -14.21 -0.90 16.44
N PHE A 369 -14.86 -0.25 15.48
CA PHE A 369 -15.75 0.90 15.66
C PHE A 369 -17.18 0.52 15.26
N GLY A 370 -18.17 0.90 16.07
CA GLY A 370 -19.60 0.72 15.79
C GLY A 370 -20.46 1.71 16.55
N THR A 371 -21.64 2.07 16.04
CA THR A 371 -22.48 3.12 16.65
C THR A 371 -23.40 2.60 17.77
N GLY A 372 -23.62 1.27 17.81
CA GLY A 372 -24.58 0.64 18.71
C GLY A 372 -26.03 1.11 18.50
N THR A 373 -26.90 0.77 19.45
CA THR A 373 -28.34 1.14 19.43
C THR A 373 -28.64 2.63 19.65
N ASN A 374 -27.62 3.46 19.95
CA ASN A 374 -27.79 4.90 20.17
C ASN A 374 -28.06 5.68 18.87
N VAL A 375 -27.75 5.09 17.71
CA VAL A 375 -27.96 5.66 16.37
C VAL A 375 -28.97 4.78 15.62
N PRO A 376 -29.96 5.36 14.89
CA PRO A 376 -30.88 4.55 14.10
C PRO A 376 -30.15 3.84 12.94
N GLN A 377 -30.52 2.58 12.70
CA GLN A 377 -30.03 1.76 11.58
C GLN A 377 -30.32 2.40 10.21
N VAL A 378 -31.48 3.08 10.09
CA VAL A 378 -31.90 3.90 8.94
C VAL A 378 -32.75 5.05 9.48
N SER A 379 -32.46 6.28 9.05
CA SER A 379 -33.27 7.46 9.37
C SER A 379 -34.16 7.87 8.20
N THR A 380 -35.41 8.25 8.50
CA THR A 380 -36.30 8.92 7.53
C THR A 380 -36.29 10.44 7.67
N ASP A 381 -35.57 10.98 8.66
CA ASP A 381 -35.31 12.41 8.81
C ASP A 381 -33.88 12.72 8.34
N PRO A 382 -33.68 13.52 7.28
CA PRO A 382 -32.34 13.83 6.76
C PRO A 382 -31.47 14.66 7.72
N ASN A 383 -32.04 15.16 8.84
CA ASN A 383 -31.31 15.90 9.87
C ASN A 383 -30.85 14.99 11.04
N VAL A 384 -31.25 13.71 11.05
CA VAL A 384 -30.84 12.71 12.04
C VAL A 384 -29.89 11.73 11.34
N PRO A 385 -28.61 11.67 11.73
CA PRO A 385 -27.68 10.66 11.22
C PRO A 385 -28.18 9.25 11.52
N ASP A 386 -28.00 8.35 10.56
CA ASP A 386 -28.08 6.91 10.76
C ASP A 386 -26.68 6.29 10.76
N GLU A 387 -26.60 5.05 11.23
CA GLU A 387 -25.37 4.28 11.39
C GLU A 387 -24.49 4.32 10.13
N ASP A 388 -25.12 4.19 8.95
CA ASP A 388 -24.43 4.19 7.66
C ASP A 388 -23.70 5.51 7.40
N LYS A 389 -24.40 6.65 7.57
CA LYS A 389 -23.80 7.98 7.38
C LYS A 389 -22.68 8.23 8.40
N VAL A 390 -22.85 7.80 9.65
CA VAL A 390 -21.82 7.96 10.70
C VAL A 390 -20.57 7.14 10.40
N LEU A 391 -20.73 5.90 9.93
CA LEU A 391 -19.59 5.03 9.61
C LEU A 391 -18.95 5.38 8.26
N MET A 392 -19.73 5.79 7.26
CA MET A 392 -19.21 6.29 5.99
C MET A 392 -18.41 7.58 6.20
N GLN A 393 -18.85 8.47 7.11
CA GLN A 393 -18.08 9.65 7.56
C GLN A 393 -16.82 9.25 8.34
N LEU A 394 -16.90 8.23 9.21
CA LEU A 394 -15.73 7.69 9.91
C LEU A 394 -14.69 7.14 8.93
N MET A 395 -15.11 6.44 7.88
CA MET A 395 -14.22 5.93 6.84
C MET A 395 -13.66 7.07 5.99
N SER A 396 -14.52 7.90 5.36
CA SER A 396 -14.09 8.86 4.34
C SER A 396 -13.23 10.00 4.87
N ALA A 397 -13.55 10.57 6.03
CA ALA A 397 -12.77 11.63 6.64
C ALA A 397 -11.71 11.10 7.62
N GLY A 398 -12.03 10.01 8.33
CA GLY A 398 -11.20 9.49 9.42
C GLY A 398 -10.25 8.37 9.02
N LEU A 399 -10.75 7.14 8.95
CA LEU A 399 -9.91 5.96 8.85
C LEU A 399 -9.19 5.88 7.49
N ALA A 400 -9.92 6.02 6.38
CA ALA A 400 -9.33 6.06 5.04
C ALA A 400 -8.81 7.47 4.65
N GLY A 401 -9.37 8.54 5.22
CA GLY A 401 -9.00 9.92 4.89
C GLY A 401 -7.81 10.51 5.67
N THR A 402 -7.56 10.03 6.90
CA THR A 402 -6.51 10.55 7.80
C THR A 402 -5.59 9.44 8.34
N TYR A 403 -6.15 8.35 8.87
CA TYR A 403 -5.36 7.31 9.54
C TYR A 403 -4.46 6.52 8.59
N LEU A 404 -4.91 6.21 7.36
CA LEU A 404 -4.05 5.63 6.31
C LEU A 404 -2.88 6.52 5.87
N TYR A 405 -2.79 7.78 6.31
CA TYR A 405 -1.74 8.72 5.89
C TYR A 405 -1.02 9.37 7.08
N THR A 406 -1.17 8.83 8.30
CA THR A 406 -0.51 9.34 9.50
C THR A 406 0.03 8.21 10.36
N THR A 407 1.15 8.45 11.05
CA THR A 407 1.75 7.50 12.01
C THR A 407 1.04 7.51 13.37
N THR A 408 -0.29 7.65 13.36
CA THR A 408 -1.11 7.76 14.58
C THR A 408 -1.54 6.37 15.02
N ALA A 409 -1.11 5.94 16.21
CA ALA A 409 -1.47 4.62 16.75
C ALA A 409 -3.00 4.51 16.96
N ILE A 410 -3.56 3.31 16.75
CA ILE A 410 -5.00 3.07 16.92
C ILE A 410 -5.41 3.32 18.37
N THR A 411 -4.58 2.91 19.33
CA THR A 411 -4.82 3.12 20.76
C THR A 411 -4.92 4.61 21.12
N GLU A 412 -4.16 5.51 20.48
CA GLU A 412 -4.31 6.96 20.64
C GLU A 412 -5.57 7.48 19.93
N LEU A 413 -5.81 7.04 18.69
CA LEU A 413 -6.97 7.43 17.88
C LEU A 413 -8.29 7.09 18.59
N ALA A 414 -8.36 5.95 19.28
CA ALA A 414 -9.53 5.49 20.04
C ALA A 414 -9.83 6.33 21.30
N LEU A 415 -8.85 7.01 21.90
CA LEU A 415 -9.08 7.87 23.08
C LEU A 415 -10.00 9.06 22.74
N ASN A 416 -9.94 9.58 21.50
CA ASN A 416 -10.81 10.65 21.02
C ASN A 416 -12.31 10.31 21.08
N PHE A 417 -12.66 9.02 21.12
CA PHE A 417 -14.03 8.53 21.27
C PHE A 417 -14.33 8.00 22.68
N THR A 418 -13.34 7.37 23.34
CA THR A 418 -13.55 6.61 24.60
C THR A 418 -13.28 7.39 25.88
N ASP A 419 -12.35 8.34 25.89
CA ASP A 419 -12.12 9.28 27.01
C ASP A 419 -11.89 10.71 26.48
N PRO A 420 -12.90 11.32 25.81
CA PRO A 420 -12.76 12.61 25.16
C PRO A 420 -12.58 13.74 26.20
N ALA A 421 -11.65 14.66 25.93
CA ALA A 421 -11.41 15.79 26.83
C ALA A 421 -12.66 16.71 26.92
N PRO A 422 -12.95 17.35 28.08
CA PRO A 422 -14.22 18.06 28.31
C PRO A 422 -14.53 19.23 27.36
N ASP A 423 -13.52 19.75 26.67
CA ASP A 423 -13.59 20.83 25.67
C ASP A 423 -13.01 20.43 24.30
N GLN A 424 -12.89 19.12 24.04
CA GLN A 424 -12.36 18.56 22.78
C GLN A 424 -13.19 19.00 21.56
N PRO A 425 -12.57 19.59 20.52
CA PRO A 425 -13.30 20.00 19.32
C PRO A 425 -13.62 18.79 18.45
N LEU A 426 -14.86 18.69 17.94
CA LEU A 426 -15.33 17.57 17.10
C LEU A 426 -14.48 17.32 15.82
N THR A 427 -13.59 18.24 15.46
CA THR A 427 -12.62 18.03 14.37
C THR A 427 -11.66 16.87 14.64
N THR A 428 -11.33 16.54 15.90
CA THR A 428 -10.50 15.35 16.24
C THR A 428 -11.23 14.02 16.06
N THR A 429 -12.56 14.06 15.91
CA THR A 429 -13.43 12.91 15.60
C THR A 429 -14.15 13.12 14.26
N TRP A 430 -13.60 13.96 13.39
CA TRP A 430 -14.08 14.25 12.04
C TRP A 430 -15.56 14.67 11.94
N GLY A 431 -16.08 15.33 12.99
CA GLY A 431 -17.47 15.77 13.12
C GLY A 431 -18.40 14.78 13.85
N ILE A 432 -17.94 13.56 14.14
CA ILE A 432 -18.70 12.53 14.85
C ILE A 432 -18.70 12.87 16.35
N THR A 433 -19.86 12.78 17.00
CA THR A 433 -19.93 12.99 18.46
C THR A 433 -19.40 11.76 19.20
N PRO A 434 -18.43 11.87 20.12
CA PRO A 434 -17.86 10.71 20.83
C PRO A 434 -18.90 9.77 21.44
N SER A 435 -19.95 10.31 22.05
CA SER A 435 -21.00 9.53 22.74
C SER A 435 -21.95 8.73 21.84
N ILE A 436 -21.76 8.75 20.50
CA ILE A 436 -22.49 7.89 19.56
C ILE A 436 -21.60 6.84 18.88
N MET A 437 -20.36 6.67 19.37
CA MET A 437 -19.39 5.70 18.88
C MET A 437 -18.93 4.80 20.03
N HIS A 438 -18.92 3.50 19.79
CA HIS A 438 -18.31 2.50 20.64
C HIS A 438 -17.05 1.99 19.93
N VAL A 439 -15.94 1.91 20.68
CA VAL A 439 -14.65 1.45 20.15
C VAL A 439 -14.09 0.36 21.06
N LEU A 440 -13.73 -0.77 20.47
CA LEU A 440 -12.98 -1.83 21.14
C LEU A 440 -11.59 -1.92 20.49
N THR A 441 -10.53 -1.72 21.29
CA THR A 441 -9.14 -1.87 20.85
C THR A 441 -8.53 -3.16 21.39
N GLY A 442 -7.49 -3.64 20.71
CA GLY A 442 -6.69 -4.77 21.18
C GLY A 442 -5.30 -4.73 20.56
N THR A 443 -4.28 -5.08 21.35
CA THR A 443 -2.89 -5.19 20.91
C THR A 443 -2.46 -6.65 21.05
N TYR A 444 -1.81 -7.19 20.03
CA TYR A 444 -1.51 -8.62 19.91
C TYR A 444 -0.05 -8.88 19.54
N PRO A 445 0.52 -10.02 19.95
CA PRO A 445 1.93 -10.34 19.68
C PRO A 445 2.23 -10.73 18.23
N HIS A 446 1.22 -11.14 17.44
CA HIS A 446 1.35 -11.47 16.02
C HIS A 446 -0.02 -11.52 15.32
N ARG A 447 0.02 -11.57 13.97
CA ARG A 447 -1.13 -11.44 13.07
C ARG A 447 -2.23 -12.49 13.33
N ASP A 448 -1.90 -13.77 13.47
CA ASP A 448 -2.94 -14.82 13.58
C ASP A 448 -3.80 -14.66 14.83
N VAL A 449 -3.17 -14.37 15.98
CA VAL A 449 -3.89 -14.14 17.25
C VAL A 449 -4.75 -12.88 17.16
N ALA A 450 -4.31 -11.84 16.44
CA ALA A 450 -5.13 -10.66 16.18
C ALA A 450 -6.36 -11.02 15.33
N LEU A 451 -6.18 -11.69 14.19
CA LEU A 451 -7.27 -12.08 13.28
C LEU A 451 -8.26 -13.05 13.94
N ALA A 452 -7.76 -14.07 14.63
CA ALA A 452 -8.58 -15.05 15.35
C ALA A 452 -9.38 -14.39 16.48
N THR A 453 -8.74 -13.57 17.32
CA THR A 453 -9.43 -12.90 18.44
C THR A 453 -10.42 -11.83 17.95
N THR A 454 -10.09 -11.10 16.88
CA THR A 454 -11.01 -10.12 16.27
C THR A 454 -12.27 -10.82 15.79
N ASN A 455 -12.12 -11.82 14.91
CA ASN A 455 -13.24 -12.48 14.25
C ASN A 455 -14.08 -13.35 15.20
N GLN A 456 -13.46 -14.06 16.14
CA GLN A 456 -14.17 -14.99 17.04
C GLN A 456 -14.63 -14.37 18.36
N THR A 457 -14.00 -13.28 18.82
CA THR A 457 -14.29 -12.69 20.14
C THR A 457 -14.67 -11.21 20.06
N THR A 458 -13.79 -10.34 19.56
CA THR A 458 -13.99 -8.87 19.65
C THR A 458 -15.20 -8.40 18.85
N THR A 459 -15.40 -8.95 17.64
CA THR A 459 -16.58 -8.66 16.81
C THR A 459 -17.87 -9.18 17.44
N LEU A 460 -17.88 -10.39 18.00
CA LEU A 460 -19.05 -10.90 18.71
C LEU A 460 -19.32 -10.12 20.00
N GLN A 461 -18.30 -9.61 20.69
CA GLN A 461 -18.49 -8.73 21.83
C GLN A 461 -19.14 -7.41 21.40
N MET A 462 -18.59 -6.71 20.40
CA MET A 462 -19.14 -5.47 19.88
C MET A 462 -20.63 -5.61 19.51
N LEU A 463 -20.98 -6.69 18.81
CA LEU A 463 -22.33 -6.96 18.36
C LEU A 463 -23.30 -7.37 19.49
N ASN A 464 -22.83 -8.08 20.53
CA ASN A 464 -23.70 -8.48 21.64
C ASN A 464 -23.83 -7.40 22.74
N ASP A 465 -22.80 -6.60 22.99
CA ASP A 465 -22.79 -5.60 24.07
C ASP A 465 -23.54 -4.30 23.69
N TYR A 466 -23.49 -3.90 22.40
CA TYR A 466 -23.95 -2.57 21.96
C TYR A 466 -25.14 -2.55 20.99
N TYR A 467 -25.50 -3.69 20.39
CA TYR A 467 -26.53 -3.80 19.36
C TYR A 467 -27.74 -4.67 19.80
N VAL A 468 -28.78 -4.77 18.96
CA VAL A 468 -30.07 -5.38 19.36
C VAL A 468 -30.00 -6.91 19.37
N ASP A 469 -30.34 -7.53 20.51
CA ASP A 469 -30.53 -8.98 20.64
C ASP A 469 -31.72 -9.48 19.80
N CYS A 470 -31.41 -10.05 18.64
CA CYS A 470 -32.39 -10.62 17.71
C CYS A 470 -32.99 -11.96 18.16
N SER A 471 -32.59 -12.53 19.31
CA SER A 471 -33.33 -13.65 19.92
C SER A 471 -34.72 -13.22 20.42
N THR A 472 -34.91 -11.93 20.71
CA THR A 472 -36.13 -11.39 21.32
C THR A 472 -37.10 -10.72 20.33
N THR A 473 -36.59 -10.23 19.18
CA THR A 473 -37.33 -9.33 18.28
C THR A 473 -37.35 -9.82 16.82
N PRO A 474 -38.04 -10.94 16.51
CA PRO A 474 -37.88 -11.67 15.24
C PRO A 474 -38.56 -11.04 14.01
N THR A 475 -38.99 -9.76 14.08
CA THR A 475 -39.77 -9.10 13.02
C THR A 475 -39.06 -7.96 12.30
N GLN A 476 -37.82 -7.61 12.68
CA GLN A 476 -37.02 -6.60 12.00
C GLN A 476 -35.60 -7.13 11.78
N GLN A 477 -35.19 -7.22 10.51
CA GLN A 477 -33.84 -7.62 10.13
C GLN A 477 -32.86 -6.52 10.51
N TYR A 478 -32.15 -6.71 11.62
CA TYR A 478 -31.16 -5.78 12.12
C TYR A 478 -29.78 -6.14 11.54
N THR A 479 -29.17 -5.19 10.86
CA THR A 479 -28.00 -5.38 9.99
C THR A 479 -26.93 -4.33 10.28
N PRO A 480 -26.28 -4.36 11.45
CA PRO A 480 -25.32 -3.34 11.85
C PRO A 480 -24.09 -3.37 10.95
N THR A 481 -23.38 -2.26 10.91
CA THR A 481 -22.11 -2.13 10.20
C THR A 481 -21.02 -1.76 11.19
N LEU A 482 -19.83 -2.30 11.00
CA LEU A 482 -18.66 -1.99 11.80
C LEU A 482 -17.54 -1.50 10.88
N ALA A 483 -16.70 -0.61 11.39
CA ALA A 483 -15.44 -0.23 10.75
C ALA A 483 -14.28 -0.81 11.56
N LEU A 484 -13.30 -1.39 10.88
CA LEU A 484 -12.05 -1.89 11.43
C LEU A 484 -10.93 -0.92 11.03
N ALA A 485 -10.13 -0.52 12.00
CA ALA A 485 -8.76 -0.08 11.80
C ALA A 485 -7.82 -1.22 12.23
N TYR A 486 -6.74 -1.41 11.49
CA TYR A 486 -5.70 -2.39 11.73
C TYR A 486 -4.33 -1.74 11.54
N GLN A 487 -3.39 -2.08 12.40
CA GLN A 487 -1.99 -1.64 12.34
C GLN A 487 -1.12 -2.89 12.45
N GLU A 488 -0.09 -2.97 11.64
CA GLU A 488 1.00 -3.92 11.79
C GLU A 488 2.33 -3.20 11.56
N ILE A 489 3.37 -3.56 12.32
CA ILE A 489 4.74 -3.21 11.96
C ILE A 489 5.46 -4.50 11.57
N SER A 490 5.85 -4.60 10.30
CA SER A 490 6.47 -5.81 9.77
C SER A 490 7.58 -5.52 8.77
N GLY A 491 8.47 -6.49 8.59
CA GLY A 491 9.63 -6.38 7.70
C GLY A 491 10.10 -7.76 7.27
N ASN A 492 10.57 -7.88 6.03
CA ASN A 492 10.81 -9.16 5.38
C ASN A 492 12.30 -9.38 5.04
N GLN A 493 12.74 -10.64 4.97
CA GLN A 493 13.91 -11.07 4.21
C GLN A 493 13.46 -12.11 3.18
N ASP A 494 13.70 -11.79 1.91
CA ASP A 494 13.50 -12.69 0.78
C ASP A 494 14.78 -13.47 0.42
N LEU A 495 14.65 -14.63 -0.22
CA LEU A 495 15.74 -15.50 -0.66
C LEU A 495 16.77 -14.77 -1.54
N LEU A 496 16.36 -13.88 -2.44
CA LEU A 496 17.26 -13.04 -3.26
C LEU A 496 18.27 -12.27 -2.39
N ASN A 497 17.83 -11.80 -1.23
CA ASN A 497 18.62 -10.97 -0.32
C ASN A 497 19.43 -11.79 0.72
N MET A 498 19.27 -13.12 0.76
CA MET A 498 19.99 -13.96 1.73
C MET A 498 21.44 -14.23 1.31
N THR A 499 22.32 -14.38 2.31
CA THR A 499 23.68 -14.88 2.06
C THR A 499 23.63 -16.38 1.79
N LYS A 500 23.91 -16.75 0.54
CA LYS A 500 23.89 -18.12 0.01
C LYS A 500 25.30 -18.74 0.03
N GLN A 501 25.47 -19.91 0.63
CA GLN A 501 26.72 -20.70 0.56
C GLN A 501 26.42 -22.17 0.23
N ASP A 502 26.77 -22.59 -0.99
CA ASP A 502 26.68 -23.97 -1.43
C ASP A 502 27.95 -24.79 -1.08
N THR A 503 27.77 -26.06 -0.72
CA THR A 503 28.84 -27.06 -0.55
C THR A 503 28.66 -28.30 -1.44
N GLY A 504 27.80 -28.25 -2.46
CA GLY A 504 27.50 -29.33 -3.41
C GLY A 504 26.55 -30.41 -2.89
N ALA A 505 26.47 -30.60 -1.56
CA ALA A 505 25.51 -31.48 -0.88
C ALA A 505 24.66 -30.76 0.18
N ILE A 506 24.97 -29.48 0.45
CA ILE A 506 24.26 -28.64 1.42
C ILE A 506 24.17 -27.23 0.85
N LEU A 507 22.95 -26.72 0.70
CA LEU A 507 22.71 -25.29 0.55
C LEU A 507 22.61 -24.66 1.94
N ASN A 508 23.42 -23.64 2.24
CA ASN A 508 23.38 -22.92 3.50
C ASN A 508 22.89 -21.50 3.24
N LEU A 509 21.69 -21.18 3.74
CA LEU A 509 21.07 -19.87 3.66
C LEU A 509 21.27 -19.13 4.98
N SER A 510 21.57 -17.84 4.92
CA SER A 510 21.74 -16.98 6.09
C SER A 510 21.06 -15.64 5.88
N ALA A 511 20.06 -15.35 6.73
CA ALA A 511 19.34 -14.08 6.76
C ALA A 511 19.86 -13.19 7.91
N ASP A 512 20.03 -11.90 7.66
CA ASP A 512 20.32 -10.91 8.70
C ASP A 512 19.14 -9.94 8.80
N LEU A 513 18.32 -10.15 9.82
CA LEU A 513 17.09 -9.38 10.03
C LEU A 513 17.34 -7.92 10.41
N SER A 514 18.61 -7.50 10.59
CA SER A 514 18.99 -6.10 10.75
C SER A 514 19.04 -5.30 9.44
N THR A 515 18.98 -5.97 8.27
CA THR A 515 18.91 -5.31 6.96
C THR A 515 17.47 -5.09 6.47
N SER A 516 16.49 -5.83 7.03
CA SER A 516 15.07 -5.59 6.76
C SER A 516 14.65 -4.19 7.19
N ALA A 517 14.01 -3.47 6.27
CA ALA A 517 13.21 -2.31 6.65
C ALA A 517 11.93 -2.78 7.35
N MET A 518 11.60 -2.17 8.50
CA MET A 518 10.34 -2.41 9.20
C MET A 518 9.32 -1.35 8.76
N ALA A 519 8.36 -1.74 7.94
CA ALA A 519 7.25 -0.90 7.50
C ALA A 519 6.12 -0.91 8.55
N THR A 520 5.55 0.26 8.87
CA THR A 520 4.27 0.37 9.58
C THR A 520 3.17 0.46 8.54
N MET A 521 2.39 -0.61 8.43
CA MET A 521 1.24 -0.70 7.53
C MET A 521 -0.05 -0.44 8.32
N HIS A 522 -0.82 0.52 7.84
CA HIS A 522 -2.17 0.80 8.31
C HIS A 522 -3.16 0.23 7.32
N GLN A 523 -4.19 -0.47 7.80
CA GLN A 523 -5.32 -0.94 6.99
C GLN A 523 -6.64 -0.50 7.64
N THR A 524 -7.65 -0.25 6.81
CA THR A 524 -9.02 -0.10 7.28
C THR A 524 -10.01 -0.83 6.38
N GLN A 525 -11.06 -1.38 6.98
CA GLN A 525 -12.11 -2.15 6.31
C GLN A 525 -13.47 -1.84 6.94
N LEU A 526 -14.54 -1.94 6.17
CA LEU A 526 -15.93 -1.81 6.63
C LEU A 526 -16.67 -3.13 6.38
N THR A 527 -17.46 -3.59 7.35
CA THR A 527 -18.21 -4.86 7.21
C THR A 527 -19.59 -4.72 7.81
N SER A 528 -20.61 -5.07 7.02
CA SER A 528 -22.00 -5.18 7.47
C SER A 528 -22.30 -6.61 7.91
N TYR A 529 -23.11 -6.76 8.95
CA TYR A 529 -23.51 -8.04 9.54
C TYR A 529 -25.03 -8.21 9.45
N ALA A 530 -25.52 -9.41 9.74
CA ALA A 530 -26.92 -9.70 9.99
C ALA A 530 -27.09 -10.57 11.25
N CYS A 531 -28.18 -10.36 11.96
CA CYS A 531 -28.53 -11.15 13.15
C CYS A 531 -29.66 -12.14 12.83
N ALA A 532 -29.51 -13.39 13.28
CA ALA A 532 -30.53 -14.42 13.27
C ALA A 532 -30.65 -15.09 14.65
N SER A 533 -31.83 -15.58 15.02
CA SER A 533 -32.03 -16.35 16.25
C SER A 533 -31.60 -17.82 16.03
N SER A 534 -30.73 -18.34 16.89
CA SER A 534 -30.32 -19.76 16.86
C SER A 534 -31.45 -20.70 17.31
N SER A 535 -31.28 -22.01 17.08
CA SER A 535 -32.15 -23.07 17.63
C SER A 535 -32.29 -22.99 19.16
N ASP A 536 -31.27 -22.46 19.82
CA ASP A 536 -31.10 -22.48 21.27
C ASP A 536 -31.51 -21.13 21.90
N GLY A 537 -32.06 -20.21 21.09
CA GLY A 537 -32.54 -18.91 21.56
C GLY A 537 -31.41 -17.94 21.90
N GLN A 538 -30.31 -17.96 21.13
CA GLN A 538 -29.22 -16.98 21.21
C GLN A 538 -29.15 -16.16 19.91
N SER A 539 -28.63 -14.94 19.97
CA SER A 539 -28.27 -14.20 18.76
C SER A 539 -27.09 -14.85 18.06
N GLN A 540 -27.23 -15.11 16.76
CA GLN A 540 -26.16 -15.52 15.86
C GLN A 540 -25.91 -14.39 14.87
N TRP A 541 -24.67 -13.92 14.82
CA TRP A 541 -24.21 -12.86 13.93
C TRP A 541 -23.41 -13.46 12.78
N THR A 542 -23.73 -13.05 11.55
CA THR A 542 -23.03 -13.48 10.35
C THR A 542 -22.64 -12.24 9.54
N ALA A 543 -21.41 -12.18 9.04
CA ALA A 543 -21.01 -11.13 8.09
C ALA A 543 -21.82 -11.27 6.79
N LEU A 544 -22.29 -10.16 6.23
CA LEU A 544 -22.99 -10.16 4.95
C LEU A 544 -21.98 -10.32 3.81
N PRO A 545 -22.15 -11.31 2.91
CA PRO A 545 -21.33 -11.41 1.70
C PRO A 545 -21.60 -10.22 0.77
N LEU A 546 -20.62 -9.85 -0.04
CA LEU A 546 -20.69 -8.64 -0.88
C LEU A 546 -21.91 -8.65 -1.82
N ALA A 547 -22.10 -9.77 -2.53
CA ALA A 547 -23.21 -10.03 -3.43
C ALA A 547 -24.07 -11.21 -2.95
N SER A 548 -25.37 -11.16 -3.28
CA SER A 548 -26.35 -12.18 -2.88
C SER A 548 -26.43 -13.35 -3.85
N PRO A 549 -26.73 -14.58 -3.37
CA PRO A 549 -27.38 -15.60 -4.19
C PRO A 549 -28.65 -15.02 -4.82
N ALA A 550 -28.94 -15.38 -6.08
CA ALA A 550 -29.96 -14.73 -6.92
C ALA A 550 -31.38 -14.67 -6.30
N ASP A 551 -31.71 -15.61 -5.40
CA ASP A 551 -33.01 -15.70 -4.76
C ASP A 551 -33.18 -14.84 -3.49
N GLN A 552 -32.12 -14.21 -2.95
CA GLN A 552 -32.15 -13.48 -1.66
C GLN A 552 -31.32 -12.16 -1.69
N PRO A 553 -31.75 -11.12 -2.44
CA PRO A 553 -30.98 -9.88 -2.62
C PRO A 553 -30.58 -9.20 -1.30
N TYR A 554 -31.50 -9.09 -0.33
CA TYR A 554 -31.30 -8.42 0.96
C TYR A 554 -30.53 -9.25 2.01
N GLN A 555 -29.83 -10.31 1.59
CA GLN A 555 -28.84 -11.03 2.40
C GLN A 555 -27.41 -10.83 1.85
N SER A 556 -27.13 -9.61 1.39
CA SER A 556 -25.81 -9.18 0.93
C SER A 556 -25.53 -7.74 1.34
N ALA A 557 -24.26 -7.36 1.38
CA ALA A 557 -23.83 -6.01 1.72
C ALA A 557 -24.37 -4.99 0.68
N LEU A 558 -24.32 -5.30 -0.61
CA LEU A 558 -24.90 -4.46 -1.67
C LEU A 558 -26.43 -4.40 -1.61
N GLY A 559 -27.11 -5.47 -1.24
CA GLY A 559 -28.56 -5.49 -1.04
C GLY A 559 -29.00 -4.69 0.19
N GLU A 560 -28.22 -4.71 1.26
CA GLU A 560 -28.41 -3.86 2.43
C GLU A 560 -28.14 -2.39 2.10
N LEU A 561 -27.08 -2.07 1.35
CA LEU A 561 -26.81 -0.73 0.86
C LEU A 561 -27.98 -0.20 0.00
N SER A 562 -28.52 -1.04 -0.89
CA SER A 562 -29.72 -0.75 -1.70
C SER A 562 -30.97 -0.50 -0.84
N ARG A 563 -31.04 -1.12 0.34
CA ARG A 563 -32.14 -0.94 1.33
C ARG A 563 -31.96 0.33 2.17
N ARG A 564 -30.73 0.76 2.42
CA ARG A 564 -30.38 2.00 3.14
C ARG A 564 -30.48 3.24 2.24
N TYR A 565 -30.19 3.11 0.94
CA TYR A 565 -30.30 4.18 -0.08
C TYR A 565 -31.36 3.87 -1.17
N PRO A 566 -32.65 3.70 -0.81
CA PRO A 566 -33.71 3.38 -1.78
C PRO A 566 -33.94 4.53 -2.77
N SER A 567 -34.11 4.20 -4.04
CA SER A 567 -34.04 5.18 -5.13
C SER A 567 -35.18 6.21 -5.12
N GLN A 568 -34.78 7.49 -5.09
CA GLN A 568 -35.60 8.61 -5.53
C GLN A 568 -34.76 9.47 -6.50
N SER A 569 -35.11 9.37 -7.79
CA SER A 569 -34.62 10.19 -8.92
C SER A 569 -33.11 10.30 -9.20
N THR A 570 -32.22 9.71 -8.41
CA THR A 570 -30.76 10.02 -8.47
C THR A 570 -29.88 8.76 -8.51
N GLU A 571 -30.00 7.97 -9.59
CA GLU A 571 -29.23 6.71 -9.76
C GLU A 571 -27.70 6.92 -9.66
N ARG A 572 -27.20 8.07 -10.16
CA ARG A 572 -25.78 8.46 -10.07
C ARG A 572 -25.23 8.60 -8.64
N PHE A 573 -26.08 8.98 -7.67
CA PHE A 573 -25.65 9.08 -6.28
C PHE A 573 -25.44 7.69 -5.67
N PHE A 574 -26.31 6.73 -6.03
CA PHE A 574 -26.19 5.36 -5.56
C PHE A 574 -24.91 4.69 -6.06
N SER A 575 -24.54 4.86 -7.34
CA SER A 575 -23.31 4.29 -7.88
C SER A 575 -22.04 4.84 -7.21
N MET A 576 -21.99 6.13 -6.88
CA MET A 576 -20.87 6.76 -6.17
C MET A 576 -20.72 6.22 -4.73
N VAL A 577 -21.83 6.15 -3.98
CA VAL A 577 -21.84 5.55 -2.63
C VAL A 577 -21.47 4.06 -2.70
N GLN A 578 -21.93 3.34 -3.72
CA GLN A 578 -21.58 1.94 -3.96
C GLN A 578 -20.08 1.76 -4.24
N GLN A 579 -19.46 2.60 -5.07
CA GLN A 579 -18.01 2.54 -5.34
C GLN A 579 -17.18 2.75 -4.07
N LEU A 580 -17.49 3.79 -3.28
CA LEU A 580 -16.82 4.04 -2.00
C LEU A 580 -17.04 2.89 -1.00
N PHE A 581 -18.27 2.39 -0.88
CA PHE A 581 -18.58 1.22 -0.05
C PHE A 581 -17.78 -0.03 -0.47
N MET A 582 -17.68 -0.32 -1.77
CA MET A 582 -16.94 -1.47 -2.29
C MET A 582 -15.45 -1.39 -1.93
N GLN A 583 -14.83 -0.21 -2.13
CA GLN A 583 -13.43 0.04 -1.75
C GLN A 583 -13.22 -0.15 -0.24
N TYR A 584 -14.13 0.35 0.59
CA TYR A 584 -14.06 0.15 2.04
C TYR A 584 -14.38 -1.29 2.47
N TYR A 585 -15.20 -2.03 1.74
CA TYR A 585 -15.57 -3.41 2.04
C TYR A 585 -14.44 -4.41 1.72
N PHE A 586 -13.76 -4.26 0.58
CA PHE A 586 -12.51 -4.99 0.33
C PHE A 586 -11.41 -4.53 1.29
N GLY A 587 -11.46 -3.26 1.68
CA GLY A 587 -10.50 -2.61 2.56
C GLY A 587 -9.45 -1.83 1.77
N ARG A 588 -8.79 -0.91 2.47
CA ARG A 588 -7.67 -0.11 1.95
C ARG A 588 -6.51 -0.22 2.94
N SER A 589 -5.30 -0.42 2.43
CA SER A 589 -4.06 -0.37 3.19
C SER A 589 -3.14 0.74 2.68
N ASN A 590 -2.17 1.15 3.50
CA ASN A 590 -1.06 2.01 3.10
C ASN A 590 0.12 1.84 4.07
N ILE A 591 1.35 2.09 3.61
CA ILE A 591 2.54 2.17 4.45
C ILE A 591 2.69 3.62 4.95
N VAL A 592 2.52 3.83 6.26
CA VAL A 592 2.60 5.18 6.88
C VAL A 592 3.99 5.51 7.41
N ALA A 593 4.83 4.51 7.66
CA ALA A 593 6.20 4.70 8.12
C ALA A 593 7.12 3.57 7.66
N ILE A 594 8.40 3.87 7.52
CA ILE A 594 9.47 2.89 7.29
C ILE A 594 10.58 3.17 8.30
N ASN A 595 10.99 2.16 9.07
CA ASN A 595 11.94 2.28 10.17
C ASN A 595 11.58 3.41 11.17
N GLY A 596 10.28 3.61 11.41
CA GLY A 596 9.76 4.66 12.28
C GLY A 596 9.88 6.09 11.75
N GLN A 597 10.35 6.29 10.52
CA GLN A 597 10.23 7.58 9.81
C GLN A 597 8.94 7.58 8.98
N PRO A 598 8.13 8.66 8.98
CA PRO A 598 6.95 8.73 8.12
C PRO A 598 7.32 8.49 6.65
N ALA A 599 6.52 7.67 5.97
CA ALA A 599 6.68 7.45 4.54
C ALA A 599 6.39 8.76 3.78
N VAL A 600 7.02 8.94 2.61
CA VAL A 600 6.71 10.07 1.73
C VAL A 600 5.39 9.76 1.02
N VAL A 601 4.28 10.04 1.71
CA VAL A 601 2.95 9.99 1.11
C VAL A 601 2.87 11.08 0.05
N VAL A 602 2.92 10.69 -1.22
CA VAL A 602 2.31 11.48 -2.29
C VAL A 602 0.80 11.40 -2.05
N PRO A 603 0.11 12.50 -1.71
CA PRO A 603 -1.34 12.47 -1.61
C PRO A 603 -1.92 12.19 -3.00
N ALA A 604 -3.01 11.43 -3.07
CA ALA A 604 -3.71 11.17 -4.33
C ALA A 604 -3.95 12.48 -5.11
N SER A 605 -3.57 12.51 -6.39
CA SER A 605 -3.52 13.73 -7.21
C SER A 605 -4.89 14.40 -7.36
N GLU A 606 -4.93 15.68 -7.72
CA GLU A 606 -6.19 16.42 -7.92
C GLU A 606 -7.11 15.74 -8.97
N ALA A 607 -6.54 15.04 -9.96
CA ALA A 607 -7.28 14.22 -10.92
C ALA A 607 -8.16 13.15 -10.24
N ALA A 608 -7.68 12.51 -9.17
CA ALA A 608 -8.42 11.51 -8.40
C ALA A 608 -9.64 12.08 -7.64
N PHE A 609 -9.82 13.41 -7.63
CA PHE A 609 -11.01 14.11 -7.15
C PHE A 609 -11.77 14.89 -8.25
N GLY A 610 -11.14 15.20 -9.38
CA GLY A 610 -11.74 15.98 -10.48
C GLY A 610 -13.04 15.38 -11.02
N TRP A 611 -13.06 14.05 -11.24
CA TRP A 611 -14.25 13.30 -11.68
C TRP A 611 -15.45 13.41 -10.72
N LEU A 612 -15.20 13.73 -9.44
CA LEU A 612 -16.24 13.93 -8.43
C LEU A 612 -16.92 15.32 -8.57
N VAL A 613 -16.22 16.30 -9.13
CA VAL A 613 -16.68 17.69 -9.26
C VAL A 613 -17.54 17.87 -10.52
N ASP A 614 -17.15 17.25 -11.64
CA ASP A 614 -17.88 17.29 -12.92
C ASP A 614 -19.27 16.63 -12.87
N TYR A 615 -19.51 15.74 -11.89
CA TYR A 615 -20.68 14.85 -11.89
C TYR A 615 -21.96 15.45 -11.29
N ASP A 616 -22.43 16.57 -11.86
CA ASP A 616 -23.74 17.19 -11.61
C ASP A 616 -24.10 17.32 -10.11
N THR A 617 -23.18 17.93 -9.38
CA THR A 617 -23.26 18.27 -7.95
C THR A 617 -24.53 19.08 -7.60
N ASN A 618 -25.18 19.71 -8.57
CA ASN A 618 -26.47 20.41 -8.40
C ASN A 618 -27.64 19.46 -8.06
N ASN A 619 -27.61 18.20 -8.51
CA ASN A 619 -28.68 17.22 -8.29
C ASN A 619 -28.48 16.35 -7.03
N MET A 620 -27.45 16.61 -6.22
CA MET A 620 -27.21 15.86 -4.98
C MET A 620 -28.20 16.23 -3.85
N PRO A 621 -28.61 15.29 -2.98
CA PRO A 621 -29.49 15.60 -1.85
C PRO A 621 -28.91 16.66 -0.90
N ASP A 622 -29.78 17.54 -0.40
CA ASP A 622 -29.44 18.64 0.52
C ASP A 622 -28.57 18.26 1.72
N TYR A 623 -28.67 17.04 2.25
CA TYR A 623 -27.85 16.60 3.37
C TYR A 623 -26.43 16.23 2.93
N VAL A 624 -26.25 15.65 1.74
CA VAL A 624 -24.93 15.36 1.15
C VAL A 624 -24.21 16.68 0.86
N ARG A 625 -24.93 17.61 0.21
CA ARG A 625 -24.42 18.96 -0.09
C ARG A 625 -24.10 19.77 1.16
N LYS A 626 -24.70 19.49 2.32
CA LYS A 626 -24.40 20.16 3.61
C LYS A 626 -23.39 19.45 4.51
N VAL A 627 -23.22 18.13 4.37
CA VAL A 627 -22.14 17.39 5.04
C VAL A 627 -20.79 17.79 4.47
N TYR A 628 -20.72 18.03 3.16
CA TYR A 628 -19.50 18.45 2.48
C TYR A 628 -19.45 19.96 2.15
N ASP A 629 -20.57 20.70 2.14
CA ASP A 629 -20.76 22.12 1.72
C ASP A 629 -20.68 22.40 0.19
N LEU A 630 -20.93 21.38 -0.64
CA LEU A 630 -20.65 21.35 -2.09
C LEU A 630 -21.38 22.43 -2.93
N ASP A 631 -22.48 23.02 -2.44
CA ASP A 631 -23.12 24.17 -3.09
C ASP A 631 -22.20 25.41 -3.11
N GLY A 632 -21.33 25.54 -2.11
CA GLY A 632 -20.27 26.55 -2.09
C GLY A 632 -19.09 26.20 -3.01
N LEU A 633 -18.76 24.91 -3.15
CA LEU A 633 -17.67 24.46 -4.03
C LEU A 633 -18.00 24.79 -5.48
N LEU A 634 -19.21 24.39 -5.91
CA LEU A 634 -19.79 24.74 -7.20
C LEU A 634 -19.64 26.25 -7.50
N LEU A 635 -20.12 27.10 -6.59
CA LEU A 635 -20.13 28.54 -6.80
C LEU A 635 -18.70 29.13 -6.86
N ALA A 636 -17.76 28.62 -6.07
CA ALA A 636 -16.39 29.10 -6.07
C ALA A 636 -15.58 28.60 -7.28
N VAL A 637 -15.76 27.35 -7.70
CA VAL A 637 -15.12 26.78 -8.91
C VAL A 637 -15.66 27.44 -10.18
N ASP A 638 -16.98 27.65 -10.29
CA ASP A 638 -17.64 28.33 -11.43
C ASP A 638 -17.29 29.84 -11.51
N THR A 639 -16.75 30.44 -10.44
CA THR A 639 -16.34 31.86 -10.44
C THR A 639 -14.84 32.09 -10.47
N HIS A 640 -14.02 31.21 -9.88
CA HIS A 640 -12.56 31.39 -9.74
C HIS A 640 -11.71 30.25 -10.34
N GLY A 641 -12.33 29.23 -10.97
CA GLY A 641 -11.64 28.04 -11.48
C GLY A 641 -11.34 27.01 -10.38
N THR A 642 -10.92 25.80 -10.76
CA THR A 642 -10.84 24.64 -9.84
C THR A 642 -9.99 24.91 -8.59
N LEU A 643 -8.74 25.33 -8.76
CA LEU A 643 -7.77 25.50 -7.67
C LEU A 643 -8.12 26.67 -6.73
N ASP A 644 -8.30 27.88 -7.26
CA ASP A 644 -8.68 29.05 -6.46
C ASP A 644 -10.11 28.92 -5.90
N GLY A 645 -11.01 28.24 -6.61
CA GLY A 645 -12.37 27.92 -6.17
C GLY A 645 -12.41 26.94 -5.01
N MET A 646 -11.65 25.84 -5.06
CA MET A 646 -11.49 24.93 -3.92
C MET A 646 -10.88 25.63 -2.70
N ARG A 647 -9.94 26.57 -2.91
CA ARG A 647 -9.33 27.35 -1.83
C ARG A 647 -10.29 28.39 -1.23
N ASP A 648 -11.08 29.07 -2.06
CA ASP A 648 -12.04 30.06 -1.59
C ASP A 648 -13.29 29.40 -0.97
N TRP A 649 -13.64 28.18 -1.39
CA TRP A 649 -14.69 27.36 -0.79
C TRP A 649 -14.28 26.74 0.56
N SER A 650 -13.08 26.18 0.67
CA SER A 650 -12.54 25.82 1.99
C SER A 650 -12.41 27.06 2.89
N GLY A 651 -12.24 28.25 2.30
CA GLY A 651 -12.47 29.55 2.93
C GLY A 651 -13.93 29.81 3.35
N SER A 652 -14.94 29.51 2.53
CA SER A 652 -16.35 29.73 2.87
C SER A 652 -16.85 28.78 3.96
N LEU A 653 -16.43 27.52 3.93
CA LEU A 653 -16.60 26.52 4.99
C LEU A 653 -16.15 27.07 6.36
N ALA A 654 -15.03 27.80 6.40
CA ALA A 654 -14.52 28.44 7.61
C ALA A 654 -15.32 29.68 8.10
N THR A 655 -16.32 30.14 7.34
CA THR A 655 -17.13 31.35 7.64
C THR A 655 -18.62 31.10 7.87
N SER A 656 -19.14 29.90 7.60
CA SER A 656 -20.52 29.53 7.93
C SER A 656 -20.73 29.40 9.45
N ALA A 657 -21.96 29.11 9.90
CA ALA A 657 -22.38 29.35 11.29
C ALA A 657 -21.84 28.38 12.38
N LEU A 658 -20.84 27.55 12.06
CA LEU A 658 -20.04 26.77 13.04
C LEU A 658 -18.77 27.53 13.52
N SER A 659 -18.68 28.82 13.19
CA SER A 659 -17.51 29.70 13.31
C SER A 659 -17.17 30.18 14.73
N TYR A 660 -16.93 29.25 15.67
CA TYR A 660 -16.23 29.56 16.94
C TYR A 660 -14.77 29.08 16.98
N VAL A 661 -14.40 28.02 16.26
CA VAL A 661 -13.02 27.49 16.24
C VAL A 661 -12.18 28.16 15.15
N GLY A 662 -12.54 28.01 13.87
CA GLY A 662 -11.74 28.51 12.75
C GLY A 662 -11.48 30.02 12.76
N TYR A 663 -12.53 30.82 12.98
CA TYR A 663 -12.42 32.29 12.92
C TYR A 663 -11.59 32.89 14.08
N VAL A 664 -11.55 32.23 15.23
CA VAL A 664 -10.79 32.70 16.42
C VAL A 664 -9.29 32.44 16.26
N ALA A 665 -8.87 31.41 15.52
CA ALA A 665 -7.46 31.17 15.23
C ALA A 665 -6.89 32.22 14.26
N MET A 666 -7.47 32.34 13.05
CA MET A 666 -6.86 33.10 11.96
C MET A 666 -6.90 34.62 12.17
N VAL A 667 -8.07 35.16 12.56
CA VAL A 667 -8.29 36.61 12.66
C VAL A 667 -7.69 37.20 13.94
N ARG A 668 -7.52 36.40 15.01
CA ARG A 668 -7.01 36.89 16.29
C ARG A 668 -5.48 36.97 16.36
N TYR A 669 -4.75 36.28 15.49
CA TYR A 669 -3.28 36.15 15.60
C TYR A 669 -2.44 36.73 14.44
N MET A 670 -2.94 36.87 13.20
CA MET A 670 -2.12 37.40 12.10
C MET A 670 -2.47 38.83 11.65
N ILE A 671 -3.64 39.05 11.05
CA ILE A 671 -3.92 40.29 10.28
C ILE A 671 -3.92 41.59 11.13
N PRO A 672 -4.48 41.63 12.36
CA PRO A 672 -4.38 42.81 13.24
C PRO A 672 -2.94 43.14 13.68
N GLY A 673 -2.04 42.14 13.64
CA GLY A 673 -0.61 42.29 13.91
C GLY A 673 0.12 42.88 12.70
N LEU A 674 -0.01 42.23 11.53
CA LEU A 674 0.67 42.62 10.29
C LEU A 674 0.36 44.08 9.91
N LEU A 675 -0.92 44.47 9.90
CA LEU A 675 -1.33 45.83 9.52
C LEU A 675 -0.86 46.90 10.52
N LYS A 676 -0.79 46.59 11.82
CA LYS A 676 -0.22 47.52 12.83
C LYS A 676 1.29 47.64 12.70
N SER A 677 2.00 46.55 12.38
CA SER A 677 3.45 46.55 12.20
C SER A 677 3.86 47.30 10.93
N LEU A 678 3.22 47.04 9.79
CA LEU A 678 3.43 47.77 8.53
C LEU A 678 3.13 49.27 8.69
N TYR A 679 2.02 49.63 9.37
CA TYR A 679 1.67 51.03 9.63
C TYR A 679 2.67 51.74 10.57
N LYS A 680 3.19 51.05 11.59
CA LYS A 680 4.26 51.58 12.46
C LYS A 680 5.59 51.74 11.72
N ALA A 681 5.99 50.74 10.92
CA ALA A 681 7.21 50.76 10.13
C ALA A 681 7.18 51.92 9.11
N GLY A 682 6.09 52.06 8.34
CA GLY A 682 5.89 53.16 7.41
C GLY A 682 5.97 54.53 8.10
N ARG A 683 5.34 54.70 9.27
CA ARG A 683 5.40 55.97 10.01
C ARG A 683 6.81 56.26 10.57
N TRP A 684 7.54 55.25 11.03
CA TRP A 684 8.94 55.39 11.47
C TRP A 684 9.87 55.78 10.31
N ILE A 685 9.76 55.08 9.17
CA ILE A 685 10.56 55.34 7.96
C ILE A 685 10.30 56.76 7.45
N VAL A 686 9.05 57.19 7.29
CA VAL A 686 8.72 58.56 6.86
C VAL A 686 9.27 59.61 7.83
N THR A 687 9.24 59.36 9.14
CA THR A 687 9.80 60.29 10.14
C THR A 687 11.33 60.35 10.04
N LYS A 688 12.01 59.19 9.86
CA LYS A 688 13.47 59.11 9.69
C LYS A 688 13.92 59.79 8.39
N VAL A 689 13.27 59.48 7.26
CA VAL A 689 13.56 60.06 5.94
C VAL A 689 13.35 61.58 5.94
N ASN A 690 12.31 62.09 6.60
CA ASN A 690 12.12 63.54 6.73
C ASN A 690 13.20 64.20 7.60
N SER A 691 13.70 63.52 8.65
CA SER A 691 14.85 64.02 9.44
C SER A 691 16.18 63.96 8.67
N LEU A 692 16.29 63.13 7.64
CA LEU A 692 17.48 62.98 6.79
C LEU A 692 17.45 63.85 5.52
N ARG A 693 16.28 64.37 5.11
CA ARG A 693 16.13 65.22 3.91
C ARG A 693 16.37 66.71 4.13
N ASN A 694 16.31 67.23 5.37
CA ASN A 694 16.44 68.65 5.67
C ASN A 694 17.44 68.95 6.82
N PRO A 695 18.75 68.99 6.52
CA PRO A 695 19.75 69.54 7.45
C PRO A 695 19.71 71.08 7.42
N VAL A 696 19.16 71.71 8.46
CA VAL A 696 19.25 73.16 8.71
C VAL A 696 19.85 73.38 10.10
N GLN A 697 20.84 74.28 10.21
CA GLN A 697 21.62 74.53 11.43
C GLN A 697 20.99 75.59 12.37
N PRO A 698 21.44 75.69 13.65
CA PRO A 698 20.54 76.03 14.76
C PRO A 698 20.55 77.49 15.26
N ALA A 699 19.42 77.83 15.89
CA ALA A 699 19.14 78.95 16.81
C ALA A 699 17.79 78.62 17.51
N ASP A 700 17.45 78.99 18.76
CA ASP A 700 18.20 79.62 19.87
C ASP A 700 17.54 79.23 21.22
N GLU A 701 17.91 79.90 22.33
CA GLU A 701 17.52 79.60 23.73
C GLU A 701 16.02 79.74 24.10
N ALA A 702 15.49 78.86 24.97
CA ALA A 702 14.87 79.21 26.28
C ALA A 702 14.27 77.98 27.03
N ASN A 703 14.14 78.08 28.37
CA ASN A 703 13.73 77.04 29.36
C ASN A 703 12.64 77.64 30.29
N PRO A 704 12.06 77.00 31.35
CA PRO A 704 11.76 75.59 31.73
C PRO A 704 10.22 75.46 32.06
N PRO A 705 9.63 74.69 33.04
CA PRO A 705 10.10 73.56 33.92
C PRO A 705 9.10 72.36 34.13
N ALA A 706 9.51 71.42 35.01
CA ALA A 706 8.70 70.51 35.88
C ALA A 706 7.92 69.32 35.24
N ASP A 707 7.83 68.12 35.82
CA ASP A 707 8.42 67.50 37.04
C ASP A 707 8.63 65.95 36.86
N GLU A 708 9.26 65.30 37.86
CA GLU A 708 9.77 63.90 37.95
C GLU A 708 8.82 62.96 38.78
N PRO A 709 9.14 61.69 39.19
CA PRO A 709 10.17 60.68 38.80
C PRO A 709 9.71 59.16 38.75
N GLU A 710 10.65 58.23 38.48
CA GLU A 710 10.84 56.86 39.08
C GLU A 710 9.82 55.69 38.85
N TYR A 711 10.09 54.37 39.06
CA TYR A 711 11.20 53.56 39.67
C TYR A 711 11.27 52.09 39.11
N SER A 712 12.42 51.38 39.14
CA SER A 712 12.67 49.88 39.08
C SER A 712 12.16 48.98 37.92
N ASP A 713 12.71 47.78 37.60
CA ASP A 713 14.03 47.13 37.84
C ASP A 713 14.23 45.86 36.94
N ALA A 714 15.50 45.53 36.62
CA ALA A 714 16.13 44.19 36.41
C ALA A 714 15.60 43.12 35.39
N MET A 715 16.37 42.10 34.93
CA MET A 715 17.83 41.90 34.63
C MET A 715 18.13 40.46 34.09
N THR A 716 18.89 40.31 32.99
CA THR A 716 19.63 39.09 32.51
C THR A 716 20.68 39.55 31.46
N THR A 717 22.00 39.28 31.50
CA THR A 717 22.81 38.02 31.39
C THR A 717 22.73 37.34 30.01
N ASP A 718 23.80 36.96 29.27
CA ASP A 718 25.28 37.04 29.47
C ASP A 718 26.07 37.00 28.11
N GLU A 719 27.42 37.03 28.17
CA GLU A 719 28.46 37.01 27.11
C GLU A 719 28.51 35.66 26.30
N GLU A 720 28.72 35.60 24.97
CA GLU A 720 29.86 35.92 24.05
C GLU A 720 30.90 34.79 23.86
N PHE A 721 31.21 34.39 22.61
CA PHE A 721 32.49 33.76 22.19
C PHE A 721 32.67 33.77 20.65
N ASP A 722 33.93 33.88 20.17
CA ASP A 722 34.34 34.18 18.78
C ASP A 722 35.16 33.03 18.11
N ILE A 723 35.22 32.92 16.77
CA ILE A 723 36.07 31.95 16.02
C ILE A 723 36.59 32.47 14.66
N GLU A 724 37.93 32.47 14.46
CA GLU A 724 38.69 32.36 13.18
C GLU A 724 40.21 32.28 13.50
N PRO A 725 41.18 32.04 12.58
CA PRO A 725 41.19 31.33 11.28
C PRO A 725 42.40 30.35 11.08
N LEU A 726 42.51 29.68 9.91
CA LEU A 726 43.72 29.14 9.20
C LEU A 726 43.23 28.59 7.82
N GLN A 727 43.89 28.58 6.64
CA GLN A 727 45.25 28.80 6.08
C GLN A 727 46.12 27.56 5.70
N ASP A 728 45.95 27.15 4.42
CA ASP A 728 46.98 26.90 3.36
C ASP A 728 48.02 25.75 3.47
N LEU A 729 48.04 24.84 2.47
CA LEU A 729 49.24 24.45 1.67
C LEU A 729 48.95 23.42 0.54
N THR A 730 49.88 23.31 -0.42
CA THR A 730 49.79 22.61 -1.73
C THR A 730 50.67 21.36 -1.88
N GLU A 731 50.35 20.45 -2.82
CA GLU A 731 51.36 19.76 -3.66
C GLU A 731 50.79 19.37 -5.06
N ASP A 732 51.63 18.89 -5.99
CA ASP A 732 51.47 18.96 -7.48
C ASP A 732 52.03 17.68 -8.20
N ILE A 733 52.00 17.63 -9.55
CA ILE A 733 52.44 16.60 -10.55
C ILE A 733 51.23 15.94 -11.28
N GLY A 734 51.18 15.80 -12.63
CA GLY A 734 52.06 16.29 -13.71
C GLY A 734 51.87 15.54 -15.06
N ASP A 735 52.24 16.20 -16.19
CA ASP A 735 52.30 15.74 -17.61
C ASP A 735 50.97 15.48 -18.40
N ASP A 736 50.97 15.54 -19.75
CA ASP A 736 50.76 16.75 -20.61
C ASP A 736 50.30 16.35 -22.06
N ALA A 737 49.88 17.36 -22.85
CA ALA A 737 49.75 17.47 -24.33
C ALA A 737 48.44 16.99 -25.05
N GLY A 738 47.73 17.82 -25.84
CA GLY A 738 47.68 19.30 -25.88
C GLY A 738 47.28 20.01 -27.21
N ARG A 739 46.90 21.31 -27.09
CA ARG A 739 46.79 22.41 -28.12
C ARG A 739 45.58 22.35 -29.09
N VAL A 740 44.97 23.46 -29.61
CA VAL A 740 45.45 24.72 -30.28
C VAL A 740 44.37 25.86 -30.13
N ARG A 741 44.63 27.07 -29.57
CA ARG A 741 44.89 28.45 -30.16
C ARG A 741 43.84 29.04 -31.18
N LEU A 742 43.51 30.35 -31.32
CA LEU A 742 43.88 31.66 -30.67
C LEU A 742 43.02 32.91 -31.14
N SER A 743 42.87 33.97 -30.30
CA SER A 743 42.68 35.46 -30.61
C SER A 743 41.40 35.97 -31.34
N ALA A 744 40.91 37.25 -31.39
CA ALA A 744 41.25 38.63 -30.89
C ALA A 744 40.02 39.62 -31.13
N VAL A 745 39.89 40.96 -30.87
CA VAL A 745 40.41 42.04 -29.95
C VAL A 745 39.71 43.43 -30.28
N ALA A 746 39.57 44.38 -29.30
CA ALA A 746 39.31 45.87 -29.39
C ALA A 746 37.90 46.44 -29.83
N GLU A 747 37.17 47.35 -29.12
CA GLU A 747 37.27 48.84 -28.81
C GLU A 747 36.43 49.74 -29.80
N GLU A 748 35.93 51.00 -29.62
CA GLU A 748 36.13 52.17 -28.70
C GLU A 748 34.94 53.24 -28.75
N SER A 749 34.58 53.96 -27.65
CA SER A 749 33.88 55.31 -27.52
C SER A 749 32.41 55.57 -28.04
N GLU A 750 31.65 56.68 -27.77
CA GLU A 750 31.38 57.61 -26.60
C GLU A 750 30.24 58.65 -26.97
N VAL A 751 29.68 59.43 -26.00
CA VAL A 751 29.00 60.79 -26.10
C VAL A 751 27.44 60.97 -26.13
N SER A 752 26.92 61.49 -24.99
CA SER A 752 25.77 62.38 -24.60
C SER A 752 24.56 62.82 -25.49
N GLN A 753 23.39 62.94 -24.80
CA GLN A 753 22.33 63.99 -24.83
C GLN A 753 21.53 64.27 -26.14
N ASP A 754 20.23 64.60 -26.13
CA ASP A 754 19.29 65.00 -25.05
C ASP A 754 17.82 64.53 -25.32
N PHE A 755 16.89 64.82 -24.39
CA PHE A 755 15.44 64.46 -24.38
C PHE A 755 14.63 64.74 -25.67
N VAL A 756 13.68 63.83 -26.03
CA VAL A 756 12.21 64.06 -26.07
C VAL A 756 11.42 62.84 -26.66
N GLU A 757 10.33 62.47 -25.95
CA GLU A 757 9.11 61.71 -26.36
C GLU A 757 9.12 60.23 -26.85
N GLU A 758 7.97 59.60 -26.52
CA GLU A 758 7.29 58.39 -27.04
C GLU A 758 8.02 57.03 -27.26
N ALA A 759 7.73 56.14 -26.31
CA ALA A 759 6.96 54.89 -26.50
C ALA A 759 7.55 53.64 -27.18
N ALA A 760 7.40 52.54 -26.43
CA ALA A 760 7.27 51.13 -26.85
C ALA A 760 8.52 50.32 -27.28
N THR A 761 8.52 49.08 -26.78
CA THR A 761 9.27 47.89 -27.25
C THR A 761 10.81 47.95 -27.36
N GLY A 762 11.46 47.16 -26.51
CA GLY A 762 12.42 46.18 -27.04
C GLY A 762 13.91 46.34 -26.75
N ALA A 763 14.34 46.33 -25.47
CA ALA A 763 15.68 45.88 -25.10
C ALA A 763 15.78 45.47 -23.62
N THR A 764 16.25 44.26 -23.32
CA THR A 764 17.58 43.96 -22.74
C THR A 764 17.61 42.57 -22.07
N GLU A 765 18.07 41.57 -22.81
CA GLU A 765 18.85 40.50 -22.16
C GLU A 765 20.27 41.01 -21.87
N SER A 766 21.03 40.24 -21.08
CA SER A 766 22.49 40.39 -20.91
C SER A 766 22.99 41.69 -20.25
N MET A 767 22.64 41.93 -18.96
CA MET A 767 23.59 42.59 -18.04
C MET A 767 23.44 42.33 -16.52
N TRP A 768 22.91 41.17 -16.08
CA TRP A 768 22.86 40.80 -14.65
C TRP A 768 23.49 39.44 -14.30
N SER A 769 24.51 39.03 -15.04
CA SER A 769 25.43 37.99 -14.55
C SER A 769 26.37 38.58 -13.48
N LYS A 770 26.40 37.97 -12.29
CA LYS A 770 27.36 38.21 -11.17
C LYS A 770 27.11 39.41 -10.22
N VAL A 771 25.94 39.46 -9.58
CA VAL A 771 25.83 39.74 -8.12
C VAL A 771 24.82 38.74 -7.51
N ALA A 772 24.93 38.44 -6.22
CA ALA A 772 24.14 37.39 -5.54
C ALA A 772 22.67 37.77 -5.23
N SER A 773 21.92 36.78 -4.73
CA SER A 773 20.56 36.83 -4.16
C SER A 773 19.36 36.96 -5.14
N GLY A 774 18.76 35.82 -5.48
CA GLY A 774 17.50 35.76 -6.26
C GLY A 774 16.28 36.38 -5.55
N THR A 775 16.33 36.53 -4.23
CA THR A 775 15.26 37.12 -3.40
C THR A 775 14.88 38.54 -3.84
N VAL A 776 15.85 39.33 -4.32
CA VAL A 776 15.60 40.73 -4.74
C VAL A 776 14.84 40.78 -6.07
N ALA A 777 15.10 39.86 -7.00
CA ALA A 777 14.39 39.79 -8.28
C ALA A 777 12.90 39.46 -8.05
N VAL A 778 12.60 38.44 -7.23
CA VAL A 778 11.22 38.04 -6.89
C VAL A 778 10.44 39.21 -6.26
N VAL A 779 11.04 39.93 -5.30
CA VAL A 779 10.40 41.08 -4.66
C VAL A 779 10.16 42.24 -5.64
N ILE A 780 11.10 42.54 -6.54
CA ILE A 780 10.92 43.58 -7.56
C ILE A 780 9.83 43.19 -8.56
N THR A 781 9.79 41.94 -9.02
CA THR A 781 8.73 41.43 -9.91
C THR A 781 7.36 41.51 -9.25
N ILE A 782 7.22 41.07 -7.99
CA ILE A 782 5.95 41.18 -7.24
C ILE A 782 5.53 42.65 -7.07
N VAL A 783 6.46 43.55 -6.75
CA VAL A 783 6.16 44.99 -6.63
C VAL A 783 5.75 45.60 -7.97
N ILE A 784 6.36 45.20 -9.09
CA ILE A 784 5.96 45.67 -10.43
C ILE A 784 4.58 45.11 -10.82
N ILE A 785 4.30 43.83 -10.56
CA ILE A 785 2.98 43.21 -10.78
C ILE A 785 1.91 43.96 -9.98
N VAL A 786 2.13 44.18 -8.68
CA VAL A 786 1.18 44.88 -7.80
C VAL A 786 0.99 46.34 -8.23
N ILE A 787 2.04 47.07 -8.61
CA ILE A 787 1.91 48.45 -9.10
C ILE A 787 1.14 48.50 -10.43
N THR A 788 1.39 47.54 -11.32
CA THR A 788 0.72 47.46 -12.63
C THR A 788 -0.77 47.13 -12.46
N TRP A 789 -1.11 46.17 -11.60
CA TRP A 789 -2.50 45.85 -11.22
C TRP A 789 -3.21 47.05 -10.57
N VAL A 790 -2.56 47.74 -9.64
CA VAL A 790 -3.15 48.92 -8.95
C VAL A 790 -3.33 50.11 -9.89
N GLN A 791 -2.54 50.23 -10.96
CA GLN A 791 -2.78 51.23 -12.02
C GLN A 791 -3.84 50.80 -13.04
N TYR A 792 -3.97 49.50 -13.35
CA TYR A 792 -5.02 49.00 -14.24
C TYR A 792 -6.40 49.04 -13.57
N ALA A 793 -6.48 48.86 -12.25
CA ALA A 793 -7.71 48.92 -11.45
C ALA A 793 -8.18 50.35 -11.08
N ASN A 794 -7.69 51.40 -11.75
CA ASN A 794 -8.02 52.80 -11.46
C ASN A 794 -8.36 53.66 -12.70
N ASN A 795 -8.91 53.05 -13.76
CA ASN A 795 -9.45 53.73 -14.94
C ASN A 795 -10.73 53.02 -15.44
#